data_AF-A0A1W9YY26-F1
#
_entry.id   AF-A0A1W9YY26-F1
#
_cell.length_a   1.000
_cell.length_b   1.000
_cell.length_c   1.000
_cell.angle_alpha   90.00
_cell.angle_beta   90.00
_cell.angle_gamma   90.00
#
_symmetry.space_group_name_H-M   'P 1'
#
loop_
_entity.id
_entity.type
_entity.pdbx_description
1 polymer ?
#
loop_
_entity_poly.entity_id
_entity_poly.type
_entity_poly.pdbx_seq_one_letter_code
_entity_poly.pdbx_strand_id
1 'polypeptide(L)'
;MRCGRVAGVALVVGIWTAAGAGSPGIAWADTPAADSRGSQGAADPGESGATRTPDGTSGSESSDTESSDTDASESTESAEGTGVSAESPDDTAAEDTDDTATDAASPLLSTPERRSARIAPRSVARVAEARRAQAPARAAARTSAPTATAPEPAPATGMDGAEAGVVAAAAVPGVATPTAVAPKARWTSTLPNPATTVRYVANLVRSVVGAVLSPFAAGLPAGPTGPPSLWAVLAFVRREFFNGGPRIDYSGQTTQTSTGLVTGNVGATDPDGDPLTYTVIGRPANGGTVVIDQDTGNFVYRPMNAMAATGGTDSFTVVVSDERAGVHWHGPLGFLQHVPIIGHLLNPGGGHAKATTITVTVDPVEGVDLTFPDDFHWGVAHAGFQAEGGPGSPVDPNSDWYKWVHHPINQALGLTNGVPENGPGTYVSYDSDAELARNELGMNTFRMSIEWSRIFPNSTAAIDITDEGGGVSLADLQALHALADQDEVAHYRAVFDSLRAHGLEPLVTVNHFTLPLWIHDPVTARPLIQLGLPVQRAGWLSAETPVEFEKYAAYLAWTYGDQVDNWVTLNEPVPPIMTEFLSIPGLVPSWPPGVLRPDLAVRFLVNEAKGHVAAYDAIHRYDADAFVGFANNMVPARPANPVNPQDVAAADAWNRVFNEWFPNAVIDGWLDLDFDGKKTADELRPGFADKVDFMGVQYYGSQPMGGFGFAPVPGFHFLQGIPFRCQASEQTCSDFNQPIDPGGFREVLEVAASYGKPLWITENGVADDDDTKRPGYIVNHISVVQDMVAHGTDIRGYTYWSFVDNLEWADGYHLQFGLYGSDPSTPELERTPKPASISAISQITDANALPAGLLGRYLPGVTGIPA
;
A
#
# COMPACT_ATOMS: atom_id res chain seq x y z
N MET A 1 41.55 36.01 -8.89
CA MET A 1 41.31 37.13 -9.84
C MET A 1 40.02 36.85 -10.65
N ARG A 2 39.69 37.65 -11.67
CA ARG A 2 38.33 37.76 -12.24
C ARG A 2 37.92 36.66 -13.25
N CYS A 3 36.65 36.28 -13.14
CA CYS A 3 35.67 35.97 -14.20
C CYS A 3 35.98 34.96 -15.33
N GLY A 4 35.15 33.93 -15.42
CA GLY A 4 34.79 33.22 -16.64
C GLY A 4 33.44 32.51 -16.47
N ARG A 5 32.38 32.95 -17.18
CA ARG A 5 31.04 32.33 -17.15
C ARG A 5 30.73 31.70 -18.50
N VAL A 6 30.25 30.46 -18.49
CA VAL A 6 29.42 29.85 -19.54
C VAL A 6 28.20 29.24 -18.84
N ALA A 7 27.03 29.23 -19.49
CA ALA A 7 25.75 29.01 -18.82
C ALA A 7 25.26 27.55 -18.91
N GLY A 8 24.75 27.02 -17.79
CA GLY A 8 23.72 25.99 -17.76
C GLY A 8 22.38 26.64 -17.45
N VAL A 9 21.30 26.21 -18.11
CA VAL A 9 19.94 26.75 -17.90
C VAL A 9 19.13 25.73 -17.10
N ALA A 10 18.78 26.09 -15.87
CA ALA A 10 17.73 25.45 -15.08
C ALA A 10 16.72 26.53 -14.70
N LEU A 11 15.43 26.30 -14.98
CA LEU A 11 14.36 27.25 -14.68
C LEU A 11 13.09 26.47 -14.33
N VAL A 12 12.99 26.09 -13.05
CA VAL A 12 11.75 25.63 -12.42
C VAL A 12 11.19 26.80 -11.62
N VAL A 13 9.92 27.12 -11.82
CA VAL A 13 9.23 28.22 -11.10
C VAL A 13 7.99 27.65 -10.43
N GLY A 14 8.16 27.18 -9.20
CA GLY A 14 7.05 27.01 -8.26
C GLY A 14 6.69 28.36 -7.65
N ILE A 15 5.42 28.72 -7.63
CA ILE A 15 4.91 29.90 -6.91
C ILE A 15 3.79 29.44 -5.98
N TRP A 16 4.12 29.37 -4.70
CA TRP A 16 3.13 29.35 -3.62
C TRP A 16 2.93 30.78 -3.10
N THR A 17 1.68 31.11 -2.74
CA THR A 17 1.36 32.30 -1.96
C THR A 17 0.58 31.88 -0.73
N ALA A 18 1.22 31.94 0.45
CA ALA A 18 0.55 31.69 1.72
C ALA A 18 -0.47 32.81 2.01
N ALA A 19 -1.64 32.44 2.53
CA ALA A 19 -2.67 33.36 2.98
C ALA A 19 -3.21 32.86 4.33
N GLY A 20 -2.73 33.45 5.44
CA GLY A 20 -3.17 33.07 6.79
C GLY A 20 -4.57 33.57 7.11
N ALA A 21 -5.38 32.72 7.75
CA ALA A 21 -6.72 33.08 8.21
C ALA A 21 -6.67 33.88 9.52
N GLY A 22 -6.70 35.21 9.43
CA GLY A 22 -6.84 36.12 10.58
C GLY A 22 -8.18 36.87 10.55
N SER A 23 -9.11 36.50 11.42
CA SER A 23 -10.44 37.12 11.50
C SER A 23 -10.39 38.52 12.16
N PRO A 24 -10.98 39.57 11.57
CA PRO A 24 -10.94 40.92 12.14
C PRO A 24 -12.13 41.21 13.07
N GLY A 25 -11.83 41.70 14.28
CA GLY A 25 -12.77 42.43 15.14
C GLY A 25 -12.33 43.89 15.29
N ILE A 26 -13.23 44.86 15.09
CA ILE A 26 -12.90 46.30 15.08
C ILE A 26 -13.55 47.02 16.26
N ALA A 27 -12.75 47.76 17.04
CA ALA A 27 -13.21 48.82 17.93
C ALA A 27 -12.16 49.96 18.01
N TRP A 28 -12.66 51.19 18.11
CA TRP A 28 -11.95 52.47 18.24
C TRP A 28 -11.90 52.88 19.75
N ALA A 29 -11.08 53.79 20.28
CA ALA A 29 -9.84 54.48 19.85
C ALA A 29 -9.25 55.25 21.08
N ASP A 30 -8.42 56.28 20.83
CA ASP A 30 -7.97 57.37 21.73
C ASP A 30 -6.73 57.17 22.64
N THR A 31 -6.08 58.32 22.93
CA THR A 31 -4.73 58.53 23.52
C THR A 31 -4.74 59.88 24.30
N PRO A 32 -3.63 60.41 24.88
CA PRO A 32 -2.44 59.82 25.55
C PRO A 32 -2.15 60.44 26.96
N ALA A 33 -1.26 59.82 27.77
CA ALA A 33 -0.36 60.42 28.81
C ALA A 33 0.24 59.32 29.72
N ALA A 34 1.38 59.46 30.42
CA ALA A 34 2.60 60.28 30.29
C ALA A 34 3.68 59.77 31.29
N ASP A 35 4.97 60.07 31.05
CA ASP A 35 6.09 60.12 32.02
C ASP A 35 6.51 58.86 32.85
N SER A 36 7.77 58.67 33.30
CA SER A 36 9.06 59.30 32.94
C SER A 36 10.31 58.51 33.43
N ARG A 37 11.47 58.74 32.77
CA ARG A 37 12.88 58.78 33.29
C ARG A 37 13.52 57.60 34.05
N GLY A 38 14.77 57.30 33.67
CA GLY A 38 15.80 56.75 34.58
C GLY A 38 17.03 56.16 33.87
N SER A 39 18.21 56.82 33.93
CA SER A 39 19.47 56.28 33.37
C SER A 39 20.73 56.76 34.10
N GLN A 40 21.71 55.84 34.25
CA GLN A 40 23.16 55.98 34.52
C GLN A 40 23.70 54.58 34.93
N GLY A 41 24.95 54.17 34.64
CA GLY A 41 26.04 54.83 33.89
C GLY A 41 27.25 53.89 33.67
N ALA A 42 28.26 54.37 32.93
CA ALA A 42 29.57 53.73 32.67
C ALA A 42 30.49 53.69 33.93
N ALA A 43 31.72 53.16 33.97
CA ALA A 43 32.74 52.83 32.96
C ALA A 43 33.76 51.79 33.56
N ASP A 44 34.26 50.77 32.84
CA ASP A 44 35.51 50.72 32.04
C ASP A 44 36.75 50.17 32.86
N PRO A 45 38.03 50.06 32.40
CA PRO A 45 38.61 48.72 32.15
C PRO A 45 40.07 48.46 32.64
N GLY A 46 40.61 47.25 32.36
CA GLY A 46 42.06 46.94 32.31
C GLY A 46 42.70 46.36 33.60
N GLU A 47 43.90 45.75 33.58
CA GLU A 47 44.81 45.41 32.46
C GLU A 47 45.92 44.39 32.88
N SER A 48 46.28 43.41 32.03
CA SER A 48 47.49 42.53 32.08
C SER A 48 47.68 41.54 33.27
N GLY A 49 48.38 40.40 33.17
CA GLY A 49 48.99 39.71 32.01
C GLY A 49 49.95 38.55 32.38
N ALA A 50 50.60 37.95 31.38
CA ALA A 50 51.85 37.14 31.42
C ALA A 50 51.87 35.59 31.68
N THR A 51 51.76 34.83 30.56
CA THR A 51 52.64 33.71 30.11
C THR A 51 52.68 32.28 30.72
N ARG A 52 52.87 31.31 29.79
CA ARG A 52 53.53 29.98 29.84
C ARG A 52 52.76 28.71 30.29
N THR A 53 52.49 27.86 29.30
CA THR A 53 52.63 26.39 29.28
C THR A 53 54.14 25.97 29.33
N PRO A 54 54.55 24.69 29.53
CA PRO A 54 53.83 23.43 29.24
C PRO A 54 53.92 22.26 30.26
N ASP A 55 53.23 21.16 29.91
CA ASP A 55 53.42 19.72 30.16
C ASP A 55 54.27 19.17 31.35
N GLY A 56 53.77 18.09 31.98
CA GLY A 56 54.62 16.92 32.29
C GLY A 56 54.58 16.26 33.69
N THR A 57 53.68 15.28 33.88
CA THR A 57 53.88 14.00 34.61
C THR A 57 54.40 13.88 36.07
N SER A 58 53.62 13.11 36.86
CA SER A 58 54.01 12.02 37.80
C SER A 58 54.41 12.27 39.28
N GLY A 59 53.89 11.37 40.15
CA GLY A 59 54.28 11.12 41.56
C GLY A 59 53.68 12.05 42.63
N SER A 60 53.44 11.66 43.89
CA SER A 60 53.29 10.33 44.54
C SER A 60 52.80 10.52 46.01
N GLU A 61 52.17 9.48 46.60
CA GLU A 61 52.12 9.07 48.05
C GLU A 61 52.47 10.12 49.15
N SER A 62 51.58 10.53 50.08
CA SER A 62 50.86 9.83 51.17
C SER A 62 51.65 9.55 52.47
N SER A 63 51.18 10.09 53.61
CA SER A 63 51.39 9.66 55.03
C SER A 63 50.66 10.64 55.98
N ASP A 64 49.72 10.23 56.83
CA ASP A 64 49.83 9.67 58.21
C ASP A 64 49.84 10.75 59.32
N THR A 65 49.45 10.52 60.57
CA THR A 65 48.89 9.32 61.28
C THR A 65 47.57 9.74 62.01
N GLU A 66 46.96 9.19 63.08
CA GLU A 66 47.07 8.15 64.14
C GLU A 66 45.60 8.02 64.72
N SER A 67 45.10 7.19 65.65
CA SER A 67 45.34 5.93 66.42
C SER A 67 44.01 5.68 67.20
N SER A 68 43.63 4.58 67.88
CA SER A 68 43.84 3.11 67.94
C SER A 68 42.66 2.57 68.83
N ASP A 69 42.36 1.33 69.28
CA ASP A 69 42.81 -0.09 69.38
C ASP A 69 41.50 -0.90 69.69
N THR A 70 41.26 -2.22 69.62
CA THR A 70 41.93 -3.49 69.19
C THR A 70 40.82 -4.60 69.06
N ASP A 71 41.20 -5.85 68.78
CA ASP A 71 40.42 -7.12 68.87
C ASP A 71 39.30 -7.40 67.84
N ALA A 72 39.11 -8.63 67.30
CA ALA A 72 40.01 -9.79 67.16
C ALA A 72 39.46 -10.83 66.13
N SER A 73 40.30 -11.23 65.16
CA SER A 73 40.53 -12.59 64.54
C SER A 73 39.45 -13.70 64.63
N GLU A 74 39.21 -14.60 63.67
CA GLU A 74 39.94 -15.14 62.47
C GLU A 74 38.98 -16.17 61.76
N SER A 75 39.23 -17.07 60.77
CA SER A 75 40.20 -17.45 59.69
C SER A 75 39.44 -18.49 58.80
N THR A 76 39.75 -18.96 57.57
CA THR A 76 40.70 -18.77 56.42
C THR A 76 39.98 -19.41 55.18
N GLU A 77 40.21 -19.12 53.89
CA GLU A 77 41.37 -19.42 53.00
C GLU A 77 41.83 -20.91 52.96
N SER A 78 42.29 -21.52 51.85
CA SER A 78 42.35 -21.10 50.42
C SER A 78 42.79 -22.25 49.45
N ALA A 79 42.45 -22.10 48.15
CA ALA A 79 43.22 -22.43 46.92
C ALA A 79 43.71 -23.87 46.52
N GLU A 80 44.09 -23.97 45.22
CA GLU A 80 44.81 -25.06 44.49
C GLU A 80 44.12 -26.45 44.34
N GLY A 81 44.38 -27.30 43.33
CA GLY A 81 45.16 -27.15 42.08
C GLY A 81 45.31 -28.47 41.28
N THR A 82 44.89 -28.50 40.00
CA THR A 82 45.20 -29.45 38.86
C THR A 82 45.66 -30.91 39.10
N GLY A 83 45.04 -31.91 38.44
CA GLY A 83 45.76 -33.18 38.10
C GLY A 83 44.96 -34.49 37.86
N VAL A 84 44.57 -34.76 36.61
CA VAL A 84 43.87 -35.96 36.07
C VAL A 84 44.44 -37.34 36.49
N SER A 85 43.58 -38.31 36.88
CA SER A 85 43.58 -39.72 36.38
C SER A 85 42.42 -40.60 36.93
N ALA A 86 42.11 -41.66 36.18
CA ALA A 86 40.93 -42.56 36.23
C ALA A 86 40.73 -43.45 37.49
N GLU A 87 39.48 -43.93 37.70
CA GLU A 87 39.14 -45.37 37.80
C GLU A 87 37.60 -45.65 37.76
N SER A 88 37.23 -46.88 37.35
CA SER A 88 35.89 -47.56 37.40
C SER A 88 36.15 -49.01 37.92
N PRO A 89 35.33 -50.10 37.78
CA PRO A 89 33.97 -50.37 37.24
C PRO A 89 32.95 -50.67 38.38
N ASP A 90 31.92 -51.54 38.38
CA ASP A 90 31.21 -52.54 37.50
C ASP A 90 29.69 -52.51 37.90
N ASP A 91 28.69 -53.35 37.59
CA ASP A 91 28.44 -54.71 37.00
C ASP A 91 26.97 -54.64 36.44
N THR A 92 26.39 -55.32 35.44
CA THR A 92 26.45 -56.65 34.78
C THR A 92 26.11 -56.45 33.27
N ALA A 93 26.36 -57.32 32.26
CA ALA A 93 26.35 -58.79 32.07
C ALA A 93 24.94 -59.40 31.83
N ALA A 94 24.68 -60.33 30.89
CA ALA A 94 25.36 -60.85 29.66
C ALA A 94 24.23 -61.42 28.73
N GLU A 95 24.33 -62.22 27.65
CA GLU A 95 25.31 -63.09 26.94
C GLU A 95 24.92 -63.12 25.42
N ASP A 96 25.45 -63.97 24.51
CA ASP A 96 26.78 -63.98 23.85
C ASP A 96 26.72 -64.92 22.58
N THR A 97 27.83 -65.12 21.83
CA THR A 97 28.11 -66.19 20.80
C THR A 97 27.43 -66.17 19.40
N ASP A 98 28.03 -66.68 18.28
CA ASP A 98 29.45 -66.83 17.87
C ASP A 98 29.63 -67.13 16.34
N ASP A 99 30.82 -66.79 15.82
CA ASP A 99 31.68 -67.23 14.69
C ASP A 99 31.29 -67.65 13.22
N THR A 100 32.15 -67.17 12.29
CA THR A 100 32.74 -67.80 11.05
C THR A 100 32.10 -67.86 9.63
N ALA A 101 32.71 -67.05 8.72
CA ALA A 101 33.50 -67.44 7.51
C ALA A 101 32.90 -67.78 6.11
N THR A 102 33.23 -66.90 5.12
CA THR A 102 33.58 -67.17 3.68
C THR A 102 32.48 -67.71 2.71
N ASP A 103 32.46 -67.42 1.39
CA ASP A 103 33.44 -66.82 0.45
C ASP A 103 32.78 -66.14 -0.78
N ALA A 104 33.59 -65.41 -1.56
CA ALA A 104 33.52 -65.16 -3.02
C ALA A 104 32.52 -64.17 -3.68
N ALA A 105 33.14 -63.28 -4.50
CA ALA A 105 32.68 -62.68 -5.77
C ALA A 105 31.78 -61.41 -5.78
N SER A 106 31.86 -60.68 -6.90
CA SER A 106 31.44 -59.28 -7.07
C SER A 106 30.40 -59.11 -8.21
N PRO A 107 30.10 -57.88 -8.70
CA PRO A 107 28.90 -57.13 -8.35
C PRO A 107 27.89 -57.03 -9.53
N LEU A 108 26.77 -56.31 -9.35
CA LEU A 108 26.14 -55.42 -10.37
C LEU A 108 24.94 -54.62 -9.79
N LEU A 109 24.45 -53.64 -10.56
CA LEU A 109 23.49 -52.59 -10.17
C LEU A 109 22.12 -53.08 -9.64
N SER A 110 21.59 -52.42 -8.61
CA SER A 110 20.24 -51.80 -8.66
C SER A 110 20.05 -50.77 -7.52
N THR A 111 19.28 -49.70 -7.80
CA THR A 111 18.91 -48.63 -6.84
C THR A 111 17.81 -49.08 -5.87
N PRO A 112 17.84 -48.67 -4.58
CA PRO A 112 16.70 -48.76 -3.68
C PRO A 112 15.82 -47.49 -3.73
N GLU A 113 14.50 -47.65 -3.59
CA GLU A 113 13.50 -46.58 -3.64
C GLU A 113 13.35 -45.83 -2.29
N ARG A 114 12.92 -44.56 -2.32
CA ARG A 114 12.46 -43.84 -1.11
C ARG A 114 11.27 -44.59 -0.48
N ARG A 115 11.36 -44.90 0.82
CA ARG A 115 10.19 -45.28 1.64
C ARG A 115 9.65 -44.07 2.41
N SER A 116 8.65 -43.39 1.85
CA SER A 116 7.85 -42.42 2.61
C SER A 116 6.95 -43.16 3.61
N ALA A 117 6.98 -42.77 4.88
CA ALA A 117 6.12 -43.34 5.92
C ALA A 117 4.70 -42.76 5.79
N ARG A 118 3.68 -43.63 5.72
CA ARG A 118 2.30 -43.22 5.46
C ARG A 118 1.49 -43.22 6.76
N ILE A 119 1.13 -42.04 7.25
CA ILE A 119 0.06 -41.88 8.25
C ILE A 119 -1.28 -41.72 7.49
N ALA A 120 -2.35 -42.33 7.98
CA ALA A 120 -3.65 -42.36 7.29
C ALA A 120 -4.75 -41.73 8.17
N PRO A 121 -5.62 -40.87 7.61
CA PRO A 121 -6.73 -40.28 8.36
C PRO A 121 -7.80 -41.32 8.69
N ARG A 122 -8.46 -41.16 9.85
CA ARG A 122 -9.57 -42.02 10.27
C ARG A 122 -10.89 -41.57 9.64
N SER A 123 -11.70 -42.54 9.22
CA SER A 123 -13.03 -42.32 8.67
C SER A 123 -14.08 -42.00 9.75
N VAL A 124 -14.98 -41.05 9.44
CA VAL A 124 -16.29 -40.92 10.11
C VAL A 124 -17.39 -41.19 9.07
N ALA A 125 -18.43 -41.95 9.45
CA ALA A 125 -19.46 -42.42 8.53
C ALA A 125 -20.70 -41.53 8.50
N ARG A 126 -21.40 -41.53 7.35
CA ARG A 126 -22.64 -40.78 7.12
C ARG A 126 -23.76 -41.12 8.12
N VAL A 127 -24.53 -40.10 8.48
CA VAL A 127 -26.00 -40.21 8.60
C VAL A 127 -26.61 -39.28 7.55
N ALA A 128 -27.73 -39.67 6.95
CA ALA A 128 -28.45 -38.86 5.96
C ALA A 128 -29.96 -39.01 6.18
N GLU A 129 -30.66 -37.88 6.21
CA GLU A 129 -32.13 -37.81 6.18
C GLU A 129 -32.55 -36.73 5.16
N ALA A 130 -33.78 -36.80 4.64
CA ALA A 130 -34.07 -36.29 3.30
C ALA A 130 -35.46 -35.66 3.11
N ARG A 131 -35.61 -34.94 1.97
CA ARG A 131 -36.80 -34.26 1.37
C ARG A 131 -36.81 -32.73 1.58
N ARG A 132 -37.27 -31.89 0.63
CA ARG A 132 -37.81 -32.14 -0.74
C ARG A 132 -37.82 -30.86 -1.59
N ALA A 133 -37.48 -31.00 -2.89
CA ALA A 133 -37.86 -30.10 -4.00
C ALA A 133 -37.33 -28.64 -3.90
N GLN A 134 -37.33 -27.82 -4.96
CA GLN A 134 -37.84 -27.99 -6.33
C GLN A 134 -36.96 -27.17 -7.32
N ALA A 135 -36.84 -27.60 -8.58
CA ALA A 135 -36.09 -26.85 -9.60
C ALA A 135 -36.78 -26.94 -10.99
N PRO A 136 -36.78 -25.87 -11.80
CA PRO A 136 -37.20 -25.91 -13.20
C PRO A 136 -35.98 -25.96 -14.14
N ALA A 137 -35.82 -27.06 -14.88
CA ALA A 137 -34.84 -27.15 -15.95
C ALA A 137 -35.35 -26.49 -17.25
N ARG A 138 -34.44 -26.03 -18.12
CA ARG A 138 -34.77 -25.66 -19.51
C ARG A 138 -33.74 -26.22 -20.49
N ALA A 139 -34.15 -27.25 -21.22
CA ALA A 139 -33.30 -27.92 -22.21
C ALA A 139 -33.34 -27.23 -23.58
N ALA A 140 -32.27 -27.39 -24.36
CA ALA A 140 -32.19 -26.91 -25.74
C ALA A 140 -32.91 -27.86 -26.72
N ALA A 141 -33.39 -27.31 -27.85
CA ALA A 141 -33.91 -28.07 -28.98
C ALA A 141 -33.48 -27.45 -30.32
N ARG A 142 -33.06 -28.28 -31.28
CA ARG A 142 -32.72 -27.89 -32.66
C ARG A 142 -33.86 -28.27 -33.61
N THR A 143 -34.24 -27.40 -34.54
CA THR A 143 -34.97 -27.80 -35.78
C THR A 143 -34.66 -26.88 -36.97
N SER A 144 -34.00 -27.46 -37.98
CA SER A 144 -34.15 -27.26 -39.45
C SER A 144 -34.78 -25.98 -40.03
N ALA A 145 -34.06 -25.38 -41.00
CA ALA A 145 -34.64 -24.59 -42.10
C ALA A 145 -34.91 -25.47 -43.35
N PRO A 146 -35.68 -24.96 -44.34
CA PRO A 146 -35.20 -25.05 -45.74
C PRO A 146 -35.55 -23.84 -46.65
N THR A 147 -34.62 -23.53 -47.58
CA THR A 147 -34.73 -22.98 -48.98
C THR A 147 -35.88 -22.01 -49.38
N ALA A 148 -35.72 -20.99 -50.25
CA ALA A 148 -34.69 -20.58 -51.24
C ALA A 148 -34.76 -19.03 -51.45
N THR A 149 -34.11 -18.30 -52.40
CA THR A 149 -33.37 -18.58 -53.66
C THR A 149 -32.38 -17.42 -53.97
N ALA A 150 -31.62 -17.49 -55.09
CA ALA A 150 -30.75 -16.43 -55.66
C ALA A 150 -31.36 -15.87 -57.00
N PRO A 151 -30.72 -15.02 -57.87
CA PRO A 151 -29.26 -14.77 -58.07
C PRO A 151 -28.74 -13.31 -58.35
N GLU A 152 -27.41 -13.19 -58.26
CA GLU A 152 -26.36 -12.45 -59.04
C GLU A 152 -26.66 -11.56 -60.29
N PRO A 153 -25.66 -10.82 -60.86
CA PRO A 153 -24.25 -10.56 -60.45
C PRO A 153 -23.77 -9.07 -60.53
N ALA A 154 -22.48 -8.82 -60.26
CA ALA A 154 -21.76 -7.55 -60.56
C ALA A 154 -21.12 -7.54 -61.98
N PRO A 155 -20.42 -6.47 -62.46
CA PRO A 155 -19.01 -6.24 -62.05
C PRO A 155 -18.46 -4.79 -61.99
N ALA A 156 -17.42 -4.68 -61.15
CA ALA A 156 -16.38 -3.68 -60.86
C ALA A 156 -15.78 -2.69 -61.93
N THR A 157 -14.96 -1.76 -61.38
CA THR A 157 -13.82 -0.97 -61.95
C THR A 157 -14.09 0.39 -62.63
N GLY A 158 -13.18 1.37 -62.42
CA GLY A 158 -13.09 2.61 -63.24
C GLY A 158 -12.53 3.87 -62.54
N MET A 159 -11.24 4.15 -62.76
CA MET A 159 -10.39 5.30 -62.33
C MET A 159 -10.93 6.75 -62.37
N ASP A 160 -10.32 7.58 -61.50
CA ASP A 160 -9.82 8.96 -61.67
C ASP A 160 -10.65 10.10 -62.31
N GLY A 161 -11.00 11.09 -61.48
CA GLY A 161 -10.37 12.43 -61.57
C GLY A 161 -10.98 13.55 -62.45
N ALA A 162 -10.44 14.76 -62.20
CA ALA A 162 -10.62 16.04 -62.91
C ALA A 162 -11.89 16.89 -62.67
N GLU A 163 -11.70 18.20 -62.84
CA GLU A 163 -12.58 19.30 -62.40
C GLU A 163 -13.44 19.92 -63.52
N ALA A 164 -14.11 21.03 -63.18
CA ALA A 164 -14.77 22.04 -64.01
C ALA A 164 -16.18 21.70 -64.56
N GLY A 165 -17.17 22.60 -64.51
CA GLY A 165 -17.23 23.95 -63.90
C GLY A 165 -17.79 25.02 -64.85
N VAL A 166 -18.20 26.18 -64.30
CA VAL A 166 -18.81 27.33 -65.02
C VAL A 166 -20.26 26.99 -65.46
N VAL A 167 -21.30 27.83 -65.33
CA VAL A 167 -21.38 29.30 -65.50
C VAL A 167 -22.17 30.02 -64.39
N ALA A 168 -21.77 31.26 -64.09
CA ALA A 168 -22.53 32.25 -63.33
C ALA A 168 -22.16 33.68 -63.80
N ALA A 169 -23.03 34.68 -63.60
CA ALA A 169 -22.68 36.09 -63.28
C ALA A 169 -23.85 37.09 -63.45
N ALA A 170 -24.08 37.93 -62.43
CA ALA A 170 -24.42 39.37 -62.49
C ALA A 170 -24.76 39.87 -61.05
N ALA A 171 -24.25 41.00 -60.53
CA ALA A 171 -23.28 41.98 -61.05
C ALA A 171 -22.41 42.59 -59.92
N VAL A 172 -21.34 43.31 -60.29
CA VAL A 172 -20.30 43.88 -59.40
C VAL A 172 -19.94 45.32 -59.83
N PRO A 173 -19.50 46.22 -58.94
CA PRO A 173 -18.18 46.22 -58.27
C PRO A 173 -18.27 46.21 -56.72
N GLY A 174 -17.19 46.19 -55.92
CA GLY A 174 -15.73 46.23 -56.16
C GLY A 174 -15.02 47.02 -55.03
N VAL A 175 -13.73 47.36 -55.04
CA VAL A 175 -12.63 47.14 -56.01
C VAL A 175 -11.28 47.07 -55.23
N ALA A 176 -10.37 46.17 -55.65
CA ALA A 176 -8.93 46.10 -55.31
C ALA A 176 -8.46 45.90 -53.84
N THR A 177 -7.75 44.80 -53.63
CA THR A 177 -6.79 44.58 -52.52
C THR A 177 -5.35 44.76 -53.00
N PRO A 178 -4.38 44.87 -52.07
CA PRO A 178 -3.10 44.17 -52.22
C PRO A 178 -2.83 43.19 -51.06
N THR A 179 -1.99 42.18 -51.32
CA THR A 179 -1.71 41.04 -50.43
C THR A 179 -0.83 41.36 -49.23
N ALA A 180 -1.07 40.69 -48.09
CA ALA A 180 -0.16 40.65 -46.95
C ALA A 180 0.03 39.21 -46.42
N VAL A 181 1.22 38.92 -45.90
CA VAL A 181 1.71 37.58 -45.49
C VAL A 181 1.00 37.06 -44.23
N ALA A 182 0.72 35.76 -44.18
CA ALA A 182 0.15 35.11 -42.99
C ALA A 182 1.13 35.15 -41.79
N PRO A 183 0.69 35.61 -40.60
CA PRO A 183 1.57 35.69 -39.43
C PRO A 183 1.84 34.32 -38.83
N LYS A 184 3.10 34.02 -38.51
CA LYS A 184 3.46 32.87 -37.67
C LYS A 184 2.95 33.13 -36.24
N ALA A 185 1.89 32.44 -35.84
CA ALA A 185 1.40 32.48 -34.46
C ALA A 185 2.46 31.91 -33.51
N ARG A 186 3.13 32.79 -32.75
CA ARG A 186 3.97 32.37 -31.63
C ARG A 186 3.05 31.95 -30.48
N TRP A 187 3.13 30.69 -30.08
CA TRP A 187 2.53 30.23 -28.83
C TRP A 187 3.34 30.83 -27.67
N THR A 188 2.78 31.86 -27.01
CA THR A 188 3.34 32.44 -25.78
C THR A 188 2.66 31.80 -24.59
N SER A 189 3.34 30.83 -23.97
CA SER A 189 2.90 30.12 -22.77
C SER A 189 3.00 30.99 -21.51
N THR A 190 2.16 32.01 -21.42
CA THR A 190 1.92 32.76 -20.18
C THR A 190 0.58 32.32 -19.59
N LEU A 191 0.63 31.48 -18.55
CA LEU A 191 -0.54 31.16 -17.74
C LEU A 191 -1.16 32.47 -17.20
N PRO A 192 -2.50 32.60 -17.21
CA PRO A 192 -3.14 33.81 -16.71
C PRO A 192 -2.92 33.94 -15.20
N ASN A 193 -2.43 35.11 -14.78
CA ASN A 193 -2.21 35.46 -13.37
C ASN A 193 -3.46 35.09 -12.52
N PRO A 194 -3.33 34.36 -11.40
CA PRO A 194 -4.47 33.94 -10.58
C PRO A 194 -5.41 35.08 -10.18
N ALA A 195 -4.89 36.27 -9.86
CA ALA A 195 -5.70 37.43 -9.53
C ALA A 195 -6.49 37.99 -10.73
N THR A 196 -6.03 37.75 -11.95
CA THR A 196 -6.77 38.06 -13.19
C THR A 196 -7.81 36.99 -13.49
N THR A 197 -7.48 35.71 -13.30
CA THR A 197 -8.42 34.58 -13.45
C THR A 197 -9.58 34.68 -12.47
N VAL A 198 -9.30 34.87 -11.18
CA VAL A 198 -10.31 35.11 -10.13
C VAL A 198 -11.16 36.33 -10.45
N ARG A 199 -10.57 37.42 -10.98
CA ARG A 199 -11.32 38.63 -11.34
C ARG A 199 -12.17 38.44 -12.60
N TYR A 200 -11.73 37.62 -13.56
CA TYR A 200 -12.52 37.21 -14.72
C TYR A 200 -13.70 36.34 -14.28
N VAL A 201 -13.48 35.30 -13.48
CA VAL A 201 -14.52 34.43 -12.91
C VAL A 201 -15.50 35.24 -12.07
N ALA A 202 -15.03 36.11 -11.16
CA ALA A 202 -15.90 36.97 -10.34
C ALA A 202 -16.65 38.07 -11.12
N ASN A 203 -16.30 38.29 -12.40
CA ASN A 203 -17.06 39.14 -13.33
C ASN A 203 -18.03 38.31 -14.17
N LEU A 204 -17.63 37.10 -14.61
CA LEU A 204 -18.49 36.14 -15.32
C LEU A 204 -19.64 35.66 -14.44
N VAL A 205 -19.35 35.28 -13.19
CA VAL A 205 -20.37 34.99 -12.16
C VAL A 205 -21.28 36.20 -11.99
N ARG A 206 -20.76 37.43 -11.90
CA ARG A 206 -21.60 38.63 -11.80
C ARG A 206 -22.47 38.88 -13.04
N SER A 207 -21.99 38.60 -14.24
CA SER A 207 -22.79 38.75 -15.46
C SER A 207 -23.83 37.66 -15.63
N VAL A 208 -23.51 36.41 -15.27
CA VAL A 208 -24.46 35.27 -15.28
C VAL A 208 -25.52 35.46 -14.19
N VAL A 209 -25.12 35.70 -12.95
CA VAL A 209 -26.03 35.98 -11.83
C VAL A 209 -26.86 37.24 -12.12
N GLY A 210 -26.27 38.29 -12.69
CA GLY A 210 -27.00 39.49 -13.10
C GLY A 210 -28.04 39.22 -14.21
N ALA A 211 -27.66 38.48 -15.26
CA ALA A 211 -28.57 38.11 -16.34
C ALA A 211 -29.70 37.18 -15.86
N VAL A 212 -29.38 36.18 -15.03
CA VAL A 212 -30.34 35.19 -14.53
C VAL A 212 -31.25 35.77 -13.44
N LEU A 213 -30.77 36.64 -12.54
CA LEU A 213 -31.58 37.21 -11.46
C LEU A 213 -32.31 38.50 -11.82
N SER A 214 -31.89 39.26 -12.84
CA SER A 214 -32.58 40.51 -13.20
C SER A 214 -34.08 40.38 -13.50
N PRO A 215 -34.63 39.27 -14.03
CA PRO A 215 -36.07 39.07 -14.16
C PRO A 215 -36.79 38.80 -12.83
N PHE A 216 -36.10 38.27 -11.82
CA PHE A 216 -36.66 37.87 -10.52
C PHE A 216 -36.45 38.92 -9.41
N ALA A 217 -35.50 39.84 -9.61
CA ALA A 217 -35.28 40.99 -8.73
C ALA A 217 -36.37 42.08 -8.90
N ALA A 218 -37.16 42.02 -9.97
CA ALA A 218 -38.39 42.79 -10.11
C ALA A 218 -39.54 42.08 -9.36
N GLY A 219 -40.12 42.74 -8.36
CA GLY A 219 -41.11 42.15 -7.45
C GLY A 219 -42.38 41.62 -8.13
N LEU A 220 -43.03 40.65 -7.47
CA LEU A 220 -44.19 39.90 -7.97
C LEU A 220 -45.30 40.78 -8.55
N PRO A 221 -45.81 40.48 -9.76
CA PRO A 221 -47.10 40.99 -10.22
C PRO A 221 -48.25 40.52 -9.32
N ALA A 222 -49.30 41.34 -9.19
CA ALA A 222 -50.53 40.92 -8.50
C ALA A 222 -51.20 39.75 -9.24
N GLY A 223 -51.52 38.68 -8.51
CA GLY A 223 -52.00 37.42 -9.10
C GLY A 223 -53.39 37.52 -9.76
N PRO A 224 -53.53 37.25 -11.06
CA PRO A 224 -54.82 37.29 -11.76
C PRO A 224 -55.46 35.91 -11.93
N THR A 225 -56.79 35.89 -12.01
CA THR A 225 -57.60 34.70 -12.23
C THR A 225 -57.48 34.19 -13.67
N GLY A 226 -56.88 33.00 -13.85
CA GLY A 226 -56.73 32.33 -15.15
C GLY A 226 -56.54 30.82 -15.00
N PRO A 227 -56.63 30.04 -16.10
CA PRO A 227 -56.51 28.58 -16.06
C PRO A 227 -55.13 28.12 -15.57
N PRO A 228 -55.02 26.92 -14.96
CA PRO A 228 -53.93 26.57 -14.04
C PRO A 228 -52.53 26.40 -14.66
N SER A 229 -52.35 26.51 -15.98
CA SER A 229 -51.08 26.18 -16.65
C SER A 229 -49.92 27.11 -16.29
N LEU A 230 -50.10 28.44 -16.33
CA LEU A 230 -48.98 29.36 -16.06
C LEU A 230 -48.53 29.33 -14.60
N TRP A 231 -49.47 29.27 -13.65
CA TRP A 231 -49.13 29.19 -12.23
C TRP A 231 -48.56 27.83 -11.85
N ALA A 232 -48.97 26.73 -12.50
CA ALA A 232 -48.31 25.43 -12.34
C ALA A 232 -46.87 25.45 -12.88
N VAL A 233 -46.62 26.07 -14.04
CA VAL A 233 -45.26 26.24 -14.58
C VAL A 233 -44.40 27.13 -13.69
N LEU A 234 -44.93 28.23 -13.14
CA LEU A 234 -44.20 29.08 -12.20
C LEU A 234 -43.96 28.39 -10.84
N ALA A 235 -44.88 27.57 -10.36
CA ALA A 235 -44.70 26.76 -9.16
C ALA A 235 -43.67 25.64 -9.36
N PHE A 236 -43.69 24.97 -10.52
CA PHE A 236 -42.68 24.00 -10.94
C PHE A 236 -41.30 24.65 -11.04
N VAL A 237 -41.14 25.72 -11.82
CA VAL A 237 -39.86 26.45 -11.93
C VAL A 237 -39.39 26.96 -10.57
N ARG A 238 -40.29 27.38 -9.67
CA ARG A 238 -39.91 27.77 -8.30
C ARG A 238 -39.44 26.58 -7.46
N ARG A 239 -40.15 25.45 -7.48
CA ARG A 239 -39.79 24.25 -6.72
C ARG A 239 -38.49 23.67 -7.24
N GLU A 240 -38.41 23.37 -8.53
CA GLU A 240 -37.20 22.79 -9.11
C GLU A 240 -36.01 23.74 -8.97
N PHE A 241 -36.13 25.05 -9.24
CA PHE A 241 -34.97 25.94 -9.26
C PHE A 241 -34.57 26.52 -7.88
N PHE A 242 -35.41 26.41 -6.85
CA PHE A 242 -35.12 26.90 -5.49
C PHE A 242 -35.42 25.84 -4.42
N ASN A 243 -35.23 24.57 -4.76
CA ASN A 243 -35.33 23.45 -3.83
C ASN A 243 -34.30 23.64 -2.69
N GLY A 244 -34.70 23.39 -1.44
CA GLY A 244 -33.80 23.47 -0.30
C GLY A 244 -33.34 22.11 0.22
N GLY A 245 -32.21 21.58 -0.28
CA GLY A 245 -31.75 20.21 -0.01
C GLY A 245 -31.44 19.83 1.45
N PRO A 246 -31.07 18.55 1.69
CA PRO A 246 -31.33 17.79 2.91
C PRO A 246 -30.85 18.44 4.20
N ARG A 247 -31.52 18.13 5.31
CA ARG A 247 -31.09 18.49 6.67
C ARG A 247 -30.84 17.23 7.46
N ILE A 248 -29.86 17.27 8.37
CA ILE A 248 -29.46 16.14 9.20
C ILE A 248 -29.52 16.61 10.64
N ASP A 249 -30.49 16.11 11.40
CA ASP A 249 -30.72 16.44 12.81
C ASP A 249 -30.45 15.18 13.68
N TYR A 250 -29.30 14.53 13.47
CA TYR A 250 -28.90 13.32 14.19
C TYR A 250 -28.89 13.56 15.71
N SER A 251 -29.73 12.82 16.44
CA SER A 251 -29.97 13.03 17.87
C SER A 251 -28.98 12.31 18.79
N GLY A 252 -28.07 11.50 18.23
CA GLY A 252 -27.23 10.57 19.01
C GLY A 252 -28.00 9.41 19.66
N GLN A 253 -29.31 9.28 19.42
CA GLN A 253 -30.11 8.24 20.04
C GLN A 253 -29.94 6.90 19.31
N THR A 254 -29.34 5.96 20.01
CA THR A 254 -29.17 4.57 19.58
C THR A 254 -29.80 3.60 20.59
N THR A 255 -29.81 2.30 20.28
CA THR A 255 -30.21 1.23 21.19
C THR A 255 -29.35 0.00 20.94
N GLN A 256 -28.72 -0.51 22.00
CA GLN A 256 -27.89 -1.72 21.94
C GLN A 256 -28.69 -2.98 22.28
N THR A 257 -28.40 -4.06 21.56
CA THR A 257 -28.88 -5.42 21.82
C THR A 257 -27.96 -6.16 22.80
N SER A 258 -28.43 -7.26 23.40
CA SER A 258 -27.60 -8.12 24.27
C SER A 258 -26.45 -8.84 23.54
N THR A 259 -26.31 -8.66 22.23
CA THR A 259 -25.22 -9.20 21.39
C THR A 259 -24.37 -8.08 20.78
N GLY A 260 -24.34 -6.89 21.38
CA GLY A 260 -23.47 -5.78 20.97
C GLY A 260 -23.91 -5.00 19.71
N LEU A 261 -24.93 -5.47 18.97
CA LEU A 261 -25.45 -4.72 17.82
C LEU A 261 -26.14 -3.44 18.29
N VAL A 262 -25.75 -2.30 17.70
CA VAL A 262 -26.27 -0.96 18.01
C VAL A 262 -27.15 -0.50 16.84
N THR A 263 -28.39 -0.14 17.11
CA THR A 263 -29.32 0.39 16.10
C THR A 263 -29.62 1.87 16.31
N GLY A 264 -29.91 2.60 15.23
CA GLY A 264 -30.24 4.01 15.28
C GLY A 264 -30.81 4.52 13.95
N ASN A 265 -31.02 5.84 13.85
CA ASN A 265 -31.44 6.51 12.62
C ASN A 265 -30.64 7.80 12.42
N VAL A 266 -30.27 8.11 11.17
CA VAL A 266 -29.48 9.32 10.81
C VAL A 266 -30.22 10.63 11.09
N GLY A 267 -31.55 10.62 11.21
CA GLY A 267 -32.35 11.78 11.59
C GLY A 267 -32.43 12.86 10.51
N ALA A 268 -32.40 12.48 9.23
CA ALA A 268 -32.43 13.43 8.12
C ALA A 268 -33.86 13.71 7.62
N THR A 269 -34.06 14.92 7.11
CA THR A 269 -35.34 15.39 6.55
C THR A 269 -35.11 16.30 5.34
N ASP A 270 -36.06 16.27 4.40
CA ASP A 270 -36.07 17.21 3.28
C ASP A 270 -37.11 18.35 3.48
N PRO A 271 -36.71 19.62 3.34
CA PRO A 271 -37.60 20.79 3.43
C PRO A 271 -38.74 20.90 2.40
N ASP A 272 -38.57 20.40 1.18
CA ASP A 272 -39.58 20.43 0.12
C ASP A 272 -40.39 19.11 0.03
N GLY A 273 -39.91 18.07 0.73
CA GLY A 273 -40.56 16.76 0.91
C GLY A 273 -40.05 15.68 -0.04
N ASP A 274 -38.88 15.88 -0.64
CA ASP A 274 -38.30 15.01 -1.65
C ASP A 274 -37.64 13.73 -1.07
N PRO A 275 -37.60 12.62 -1.83
CA PRO A 275 -37.15 11.31 -1.33
C PRO A 275 -35.62 11.21 -1.20
N LEU A 276 -35.17 11.08 0.05
CA LEU A 276 -33.75 10.97 0.38
C LEU A 276 -33.16 9.57 0.12
N THR A 277 -31.85 9.53 -0.14
CA THR A 277 -31.01 8.32 -0.15
C THR A 277 -29.90 8.42 0.90
N TYR A 278 -29.46 7.26 1.42
CA TYR A 278 -28.45 7.16 2.47
C TYR A 278 -27.33 6.21 2.09
N THR A 279 -26.07 6.68 2.11
CA THR A 279 -24.88 5.91 1.72
C THR A 279 -23.80 6.03 2.79
N VAL A 280 -23.29 4.91 3.31
CA VAL A 280 -22.10 4.89 4.17
C VAL A 280 -20.85 5.04 3.31
N ILE A 281 -19.88 5.83 3.78
CA ILE A 281 -18.57 6.01 3.14
C ILE A 281 -17.54 5.14 3.86
N GLY A 282 -16.95 4.19 3.13
CA GLY A 282 -15.90 3.31 3.63
C GLY A 282 -16.37 2.34 4.72
N ARG A 283 -15.63 2.28 5.83
CA ARG A 283 -15.96 1.51 7.04
C ARG A 283 -15.85 2.37 8.31
N PRO A 284 -16.52 1.99 9.41
CA PRO A 284 -16.31 2.59 10.72
C PRO A 284 -14.82 2.62 11.12
N ALA A 285 -14.39 3.71 11.75
CA ALA A 285 -12.98 4.01 12.02
C ALA A 285 -12.26 2.89 12.80
N ASN A 286 -12.94 2.32 13.80
CA ASN A 286 -12.39 1.26 14.64
C ASN A 286 -12.75 -0.14 14.10
N GLY A 287 -12.70 -0.32 12.77
CA GLY A 287 -12.81 -1.63 12.13
C GLY A 287 -14.17 -2.34 12.27
N GLY A 288 -15.21 -1.66 12.78
CA GLY A 288 -16.57 -2.20 12.87
C GLY A 288 -17.23 -2.39 11.49
N THR A 289 -18.50 -2.78 11.49
CA THR A 289 -19.32 -2.86 10.26
C THR A 289 -20.67 -2.17 10.47
N VAL A 290 -21.26 -1.62 9.41
CA VAL A 290 -22.56 -0.97 9.47
C VAL A 290 -23.37 -1.25 8.20
N VAL A 291 -24.64 -1.56 8.37
CA VAL A 291 -25.65 -1.64 7.31
C VAL A 291 -26.63 -0.50 7.50
N ILE A 292 -26.92 0.25 6.44
CA ILE A 292 -27.92 1.33 6.44
C ILE A 292 -29.05 1.00 5.45
N ASP A 293 -30.28 1.26 5.88
CA ASP A 293 -31.45 1.25 5.02
C ASP A 293 -31.44 2.50 4.13
N GLN A 294 -31.26 2.30 2.82
CA GLN A 294 -31.03 3.37 1.85
C GLN A 294 -32.23 4.29 1.61
N ASP A 295 -33.44 3.92 2.03
CA ASP A 295 -34.67 4.71 1.87
C ASP A 295 -35.06 5.47 3.16
N THR A 296 -34.64 4.99 4.34
CA THR A 296 -35.13 5.49 5.64
C THR A 296 -34.04 5.97 6.61
N GLY A 297 -32.75 5.71 6.32
CA GLY A 297 -31.64 6.14 7.17
C GLY A 297 -31.56 5.40 8.51
N ASN A 298 -32.31 4.31 8.69
CA ASN A 298 -32.15 3.40 9.82
C ASN A 298 -30.86 2.59 9.64
N PHE A 299 -30.04 2.47 10.67
CA PHE A 299 -28.78 1.73 10.61
C PHE A 299 -28.69 0.65 11.69
N VAL A 300 -27.91 -0.38 11.38
CA VAL A 300 -27.44 -1.42 12.30
C VAL A 300 -25.91 -1.43 12.24
N TYR A 301 -25.27 -1.05 13.33
CA TYR A 301 -23.83 -1.14 13.54
C TYR A 301 -23.50 -2.41 14.33
N ARG A 302 -22.41 -3.08 13.95
CA ARG A 302 -21.80 -4.21 14.66
C ARG A 302 -20.34 -3.83 14.98
N PRO A 303 -19.94 -3.74 16.26
CA PRO A 303 -18.55 -3.55 16.64
C PRO A 303 -17.70 -4.78 16.29
N MET A 304 -16.38 -4.59 16.22
CA MET A 304 -15.44 -5.70 16.27
C MET A 304 -15.59 -6.45 17.60
N ASN A 305 -15.31 -7.76 17.61
CA ASN A 305 -15.23 -8.58 18.84
C ASN A 305 -14.44 -7.89 19.96
N ALA A 306 -13.26 -7.32 19.63
CA ALA A 306 -12.42 -6.62 20.59
C ALA A 306 -13.15 -5.46 21.30
N MET A 307 -13.87 -4.61 20.54
CA MET A 307 -14.66 -3.50 21.10
C MET A 307 -15.95 -4.01 21.77
N ALA A 308 -16.55 -5.10 21.29
CA ALA A 308 -17.67 -5.73 21.97
C ALA A 308 -17.27 -6.24 23.37
N ALA A 309 -16.05 -6.75 23.53
CA ALA A 309 -15.52 -7.21 24.82
C ALA A 309 -15.20 -6.07 25.80
N THR A 310 -14.65 -4.95 25.33
CA THR A 310 -14.24 -3.82 26.20
C THR A 310 -15.28 -2.71 26.36
N GLY A 311 -16.27 -2.65 25.46
CA GLY A 311 -17.02 -1.42 25.19
C GLY A 311 -16.15 -0.35 24.52
N GLY A 312 -16.78 0.78 24.13
CA GLY A 312 -16.08 1.90 23.52
C GLY A 312 -16.99 2.85 22.74
N THR A 313 -16.39 3.59 21.81
CA THR A 313 -17.10 4.35 20.78
C THR A 313 -16.46 4.08 19.41
N ASP A 314 -17.26 4.23 18.37
CA ASP A 314 -16.83 4.16 16.98
C ASP A 314 -17.57 5.23 16.17
N SER A 315 -17.12 5.51 14.95
CA SER A 315 -17.78 6.46 14.07
C SER A 315 -17.65 6.10 12.59
N PHE A 316 -18.69 6.41 11.82
CA PHE A 316 -18.74 6.22 10.38
C PHE A 316 -19.41 7.41 9.69
N THR A 317 -19.02 7.69 8.45
CA THR A 317 -19.58 8.82 7.69
C THR A 317 -20.74 8.35 6.82
N VAL A 318 -21.84 9.08 6.84
CA VAL A 318 -23.01 8.87 5.98
C VAL A 318 -23.23 10.10 5.10
N VAL A 319 -23.38 9.89 3.80
CA VAL A 319 -23.93 10.87 2.87
C VAL A 319 -25.44 10.67 2.77
N VAL A 320 -26.18 11.77 2.92
CA VAL A 320 -27.62 11.86 2.66
C VAL A 320 -27.82 12.72 1.41
N SER A 321 -28.59 12.26 0.43
CA SER A 321 -28.78 12.93 -0.87
C SER A 321 -30.25 12.97 -1.31
N ASP A 322 -30.65 14.03 -2.01
CA ASP A 322 -31.99 14.23 -2.60
C ASP A 322 -32.06 13.93 -4.12
N GLU A 323 -30.94 13.62 -4.79
CA GLU A 323 -30.84 13.54 -6.27
C GLU A 323 -31.89 12.63 -6.92
N ARG A 324 -32.35 11.61 -6.19
CA ARG A 324 -33.38 10.65 -6.61
C ARG A 324 -34.76 11.28 -6.86
N ALA A 325 -35.00 12.50 -6.38
CA ALA A 325 -36.21 13.28 -6.65
C ALA A 325 -36.38 13.66 -8.14
N GLY A 326 -35.27 13.72 -8.90
CA GLY A 326 -35.25 14.15 -10.29
C GLY A 326 -34.61 15.53 -10.48
N VAL A 327 -34.95 16.22 -11.58
CA VAL A 327 -34.21 17.42 -12.05
C VAL A 327 -34.62 18.68 -11.27
N HIS A 328 -33.99 18.87 -10.11
CA HIS A 328 -34.09 20.04 -9.25
C HIS A 328 -32.71 20.68 -9.00
N TRP A 329 -32.69 21.83 -8.32
CA TRP A 329 -31.55 22.74 -8.22
C TRP A 329 -31.64 23.58 -6.95
N HIS A 330 -30.53 23.70 -6.21
CA HIS A 330 -30.47 24.54 -5.00
C HIS A 330 -30.13 26.00 -5.33
N GLY A 331 -31.03 26.66 -6.06
CA GLY A 331 -30.88 28.05 -6.46
C GLY A 331 -29.79 28.29 -7.51
N PRO A 332 -29.39 29.56 -7.68
CA PRO A 332 -28.33 29.96 -8.62
C PRO A 332 -26.96 29.35 -8.31
N LEU A 333 -26.73 28.86 -7.08
CA LEU A 333 -25.52 28.13 -6.71
C LEU A 333 -25.60 26.65 -7.10
N GLY A 334 -26.75 26.00 -6.93
CA GLY A 334 -26.99 24.66 -7.48
C GLY A 334 -26.77 24.61 -8.99
N PHE A 335 -27.23 25.63 -9.72
CA PHE A 335 -26.97 25.77 -11.16
C PHE A 335 -25.47 25.79 -11.54
N LEU A 336 -24.57 26.18 -10.63
CA LEU A 336 -23.14 26.17 -10.92
C LEU A 336 -22.59 24.75 -11.13
N GLN A 337 -23.19 23.68 -10.62
CA GLN A 337 -22.65 22.32 -10.79
C GLN A 337 -22.52 21.89 -12.25
N HIS A 338 -23.34 22.46 -13.16
CA HIS A 338 -23.27 22.20 -14.60
C HIS A 338 -22.24 23.11 -15.33
N VAL A 339 -21.49 23.93 -14.60
CA VAL A 339 -20.29 24.63 -15.07
C VAL A 339 -19.08 23.74 -14.75
N PRO A 340 -18.44 23.08 -15.73
CA PRO A 340 -17.37 22.14 -15.46
C PRO A 340 -16.22 22.75 -14.65
N ILE A 341 -15.63 21.94 -13.77
CA ILE A 341 -14.55 22.29 -12.83
C ILE A 341 -14.96 23.32 -11.76
N ILE A 342 -15.41 24.50 -12.17
CA ILE A 342 -15.72 25.64 -11.30
C ILE A 342 -16.97 25.36 -10.44
N GLY A 343 -17.93 24.58 -10.96
CA GLY A 343 -19.15 24.22 -10.25
C GLY A 343 -18.90 23.50 -8.94
N HIS A 344 -18.29 22.32 -9.00
CA HIS A 344 -18.01 21.49 -7.83
C HIS A 344 -17.03 22.16 -6.86
N LEU A 345 -16.09 23.00 -7.36
CA LEU A 345 -15.20 23.78 -6.50
C LEU A 345 -15.91 24.87 -5.68
N LEU A 346 -16.97 25.50 -6.23
CA LEU A 346 -17.72 26.57 -5.55
C LEU A 346 -18.96 26.08 -4.81
N ASN A 347 -19.49 24.92 -5.19
CA ASN A 347 -20.67 24.30 -4.59
C ASN A 347 -20.59 22.76 -4.75
N PRO A 348 -19.81 22.07 -3.89
CA PRO A 348 -19.68 20.60 -3.92
C PRO A 348 -21.04 19.91 -3.84
N GLY A 349 -21.27 18.91 -4.70
CA GLY A 349 -22.53 18.17 -4.78
C GLY A 349 -23.76 19.03 -5.11
N GLY A 350 -23.60 20.25 -5.61
CA GLY A 350 -24.70 21.16 -5.96
C GLY A 350 -25.54 21.68 -4.78
N GLY A 351 -25.37 21.13 -3.58
CA GLY A 351 -26.29 21.25 -2.45
C GLY A 351 -27.21 20.03 -2.24
N HIS A 352 -27.22 19.09 -3.19
CA HIS A 352 -28.06 17.88 -3.20
C HIS A 352 -27.73 16.90 -2.08
N ALA A 353 -26.45 16.89 -1.68
CA ALA A 353 -25.91 15.94 -0.74
C ALA A 353 -25.27 16.62 0.47
N LYS A 354 -25.42 16.01 1.65
CA LYS A 354 -24.68 16.36 2.87
C LYS A 354 -24.10 15.13 3.53
N ALA A 355 -22.84 15.23 3.93
CA ALA A 355 -22.20 14.25 4.78
C ALA A 355 -22.40 14.58 6.25
N THR A 356 -22.49 13.55 7.08
CA THR A 356 -22.42 13.63 8.54
C THR A 356 -21.57 12.48 9.07
N THR A 357 -20.93 12.65 10.23
CA THR A 357 -20.29 11.55 10.96
C THR A 357 -21.23 11.09 12.06
N ILE A 358 -21.62 9.82 12.00
CA ILE A 358 -22.43 9.15 13.00
C ILE A 358 -21.49 8.51 14.01
N THR A 359 -21.52 9.00 15.25
CA THR A 359 -20.87 8.34 16.39
C THR A 359 -21.85 7.36 17.05
N VAL A 360 -21.34 6.19 17.43
CA VAL A 360 -22.03 5.17 18.21
C VAL A 360 -21.24 4.86 19.49
N THR A 361 -21.95 4.50 20.55
CA THR A 361 -21.37 3.99 21.81
C THR A 361 -21.72 2.52 21.94
N VAL A 362 -20.78 1.73 22.46
CA VAL A 362 -20.88 0.29 22.68
C VAL A 362 -20.69 0.01 24.15
N ASP A 363 -21.72 -0.52 24.81
CA ASP A 363 -21.61 -1.11 26.15
C ASP A 363 -20.90 -2.47 26.06
N PRO A 364 -20.07 -2.88 27.04
CA PRO A 364 -19.38 -4.17 27.01
C PRO A 364 -20.33 -5.38 27.00
N VAL A 365 -19.93 -6.46 26.32
CA VAL A 365 -20.62 -7.74 26.25
C VAL A 365 -19.75 -8.82 26.89
N GLU A 366 -20.30 -9.53 27.89
CA GLU A 366 -19.59 -10.64 28.54
C GLU A 366 -19.46 -11.86 27.61
N GLY A 367 -18.30 -12.52 27.64
CA GLY A 367 -18.11 -13.82 26.96
C GLY A 367 -17.91 -13.77 25.45
N VAL A 368 -17.49 -12.63 24.89
CA VAL A 368 -17.04 -12.53 23.49
C VAL A 368 -15.77 -13.37 23.29
N ASP A 369 -15.72 -14.11 22.19
CA ASP A 369 -14.54 -14.91 21.81
C ASP A 369 -13.49 -14.03 21.10
N LEU A 370 -12.25 -14.15 21.58
CA LEU A 370 -11.09 -13.35 21.17
C LEU A 370 -9.92 -14.22 20.73
N THR A 371 -10.12 -15.53 20.58
CA THR A 371 -9.10 -16.49 20.12
C THR A 371 -8.92 -16.47 18.59
N PHE A 372 -7.79 -17.02 18.15
CA PHE A 372 -7.49 -17.39 16.77
C PHE A 372 -7.49 -18.93 16.62
N PRO A 373 -7.53 -19.47 15.40
CA PRO A 373 -7.35 -20.91 15.15
C PRO A 373 -6.02 -21.44 15.68
N ASP A 374 -6.00 -22.70 16.16
CA ASP A 374 -4.78 -23.37 16.66
C ASP A 374 -3.68 -23.49 15.58
N ASP A 375 -4.05 -23.41 14.30
CA ASP A 375 -3.21 -23.46 13.10
C ASP A 375 -2.97 -22.06 12.46
N PHE A 376 -3.19 -20.97 13.20
CA PHE A 376 -2.94 -19.62 12.70
C PHE A 376 -1.44 -19.28 12.67
N HIS A 377 -0.97 -18.72 11.55
CA HIS A 377 0.43 -18.38 11.34
C HIS A 377 0.75 -16.97 11.85
N TRP A 378 1.61 -16.89 12.87
CA TRP A 378 2.13 -15.65 13.43
C TRP A 378 3.57 -15.45 12.96
N GLY A 379 3.87 -14.32 12.33
CA GLY A 379 5.21 -14.06 11.83
C GLY A 379 5.65 -12.60 11.78
N VAL A 380 6.88 -12.44 11.31
CA VAL A 380 7.55 -11.16 11.02
C VAL A 380 8.14 -11.20 9.62
N ALA A 381 8.34 -10.03 9.02
CA ALA A 381 8.91 -9.87 7.68
C ALA A 381 10.20 -9.03 7.66
N HIS A 382 11.05 -9.31 6.68
CA HIS A 382 12.02 -8.37 6.12
C HIS A 382 12.20 -8.61 4.61
N ALA A 383 12.95 -7.75 3.92
CA ALA A 383 13.38 -7.94 2.54
C ALA A 383 14.91 -7.98 2.45
N GLY A 384 15.45 -8.80 1.55
CA GLY A 384 16.89 -9.07 1.40
C GLY A 384 17.68 -7.78 1.22
N PHE A 385 17.45 -7.04 0.14
CA PHE A 385 18.14 -5.76 -0.11
C PHE A 385 17.98 -4.71 1.00
N GLN A 386 16.87 -4.74 1.75
CA GLN A 386 16.64 -3.79 2.84
C GLN A 386 17.40 -4.15 4.13
N ALA A 387 17.59 -5.45 4.41
CA ALA A 387 18.00 -5.94 5.72
C ALA A 387 19.29 -6.79 5.73
N GLU A 388 19.63 -7.50 4.66
CA GLU A 388 20.85 -8.33 4.60
C GLU A 388 22.13 -7.51 4.67
N GLY A 389 22.12 -6.31 4.08
CA GLY A 389 23.27 -5.43 4.05
C GLY A 389 23.62 -4.90 5.45
N GLY A 390 24.91 -4.76 5.73
CA GLY A 390 25.42 -4.25 6.99
C GLY A 390 26.90 -4.63 7.21
N PRO A 391 27.52 -4.17 8.30
CA PRO A 391 28.84 -4.63 8.75
C PRO A 391 29.01 -6.15 8.66
N GLY A 392 30.17 -6.60 8.17
CA GLY A 392 30.52 -8.02 8.03
C GLY A 392 29.78 -8.79 6.92
N SER A 393 28.68 -8.26 6.38
CA SER A 393 27.85 -8.94 5.38
C SER A 393 28.43 -8.81 3.96
N PRO A 394 28.37 -9.86 3.12
CA PRO A 394 28.77 -9.76 1.71
C PRO A 394 27.87 -8.81 0.94
N VAL A 395 28.47 -7.76 0.37
CA VAL A 395 27.79 -6.77 -0.47
C VAL A 395 27.44 -7.41 -1.81
N ASP A 396 26.18 -7.30 -2.24
CA ASP A 396 25.77 -7.58 -3.61
C ASP A 396 25.79 -6.29 -4.46
N PRO A 397 26.82 -6.04 -5.28
CA PRO A 397 26.87 -4.90 -6.19
C PRO A 397 26.06 -5.11 -7.47
N ASN A 398 25.40 -6.26 -7.64
CA ASN A 398 24.84 -6.72 -8.90
C ASN A 398 23.34 -6.43 -9.05
N SER A 399 22.68 -5.75 -8.11
CA SER A 399 21.29 -5.29 -8.27
C SER A 399 21.19 -3.89 -8.89
N ASP A 400 20.06 -3.65 -9.57
CA ASP A 400 19.69 -2.35 -10.11
C ASP A 400 19.53 -1.29 -9.02
N TRP A 401 18.92 -1.65 -7.90
CA TRP A 401 18.81 -0.85 -6.68
C TRP A 401 20.16 -0.49 -6.08
N TYR A 402 21.10 -1.43 -5.97
CA TYR A 402 22.46 -1.13 -5.49
C TYR A 402 23.11 -0.04 -6.34
N LYS A 403 23.06 -0.19 -7.67
CA LYS A 403 23.60 0.80 -8.62
C LYS A 403 22.84 2.14 -8.55
N TRP A 404 21.56 2.12 -8.22
CA TRP A 404 20.70 3.29 -8.14
C TRP A 404 21.00 4.15 -6.91
N VAL A 405 21.13 3.55 -5.72
CA VAL A 405 21.47 4.28 -4.48
C VAL A 405 22.91 4.75 -4.45
N HIS A 406 23.81 4.03 -5.13
CA HIS A 406 25.21 4.45 -5.32
C HIS A 406 25.43 5.45 -6.46
N HIS A 407 24.41 5.80 -7.24
CA HIS A 407 24.59 6.70 -8.38
C HIS A 407 24.83 8.15 -7.92
N PRO A 408 26.00 8.78 -8.20
CA PRO A 408 26.34 10.07 -7.60
C PRO A 408 25.39 11.22 -7.96
N ILE A 409 24.68 11.12 -9.10
CA ILE A 409 23.69 12.12 -9.50
C ILE A 409 22.37 11.92 -8.73
N ASN A 410 22.00 10.69 -8.37
CA ASN A 410 20.79 10.43 -7.58
C ASN A 410 20.96 10.97 -6.16
N GLN A 411 22.10 10.65 -5.54
CA GLN A 411 22.51 11.21 -4.24
C GLN A 411 22.58 12.75 -4.28
N ALA A 412 23.25 13.34 -5.29
CA ALA A 412 23.35 14.80 -5.42
C ALA A 412 22.02 15.52 -5.75
N LEU A 413 20.97 14.78 -6.13
CA LEU A 413 19.61 15.29 -6.31
C LEU A 413 18.69 14.99 -5.11
N GLY A 414 19.16 14.27 -4.09
CA GLY A 414 18.34 13.85 -2.94
C GLY A 414 17.29 12.80 -3.28
N LEU A 415 17.51 11.98 -4.33
CA LEU A 415 16.59 10.92 -4.73
C LEU A 415 16.74 9.62 -3.93
N THR A 416 17.82 9.48 -3.17
CA THR A 416 18.22 8.26 -2.45
C THR A 416 19.02 8.65 -1.20
N ASN A 417 18.57 8.25 0.00
CA ASN A 417 19.08 8.76 1.28
C ASN A 417 19.75 7.71 2.18
N GLY A 418 20.06 6.53 1.64
CA GLY A 418 20.82 5.47 2.31
C GLY A 418 21.54 4.55 1.33
N VAL A 419 22.31 3.59 1.85
CA VAL A 419 22.97 2.49 1.11
C VAL A 419 22.91 1.22 1.97
N PRO A 420 22.78 0.01 1.39
CA PRO A 420 22.55 -1.22 2.14
C PRO A 420 23.72 -1.64 3.04
N GLU A 421 24.96 -1.22 2.76
CA GLU A 421 26.14 -1.56 3.59
C GLU A 421 26.10 -0.98 5.01
N ASN A 422 25.21 -0.02 5.26
CA ASN A 422 24.95 0.56 6.58
C ASN A 422 23.71 -0.06 7.27
N GLY A 423 23.20 -1.20 6.79
CA GLY A 423 21.97 -1.82 7.27
C GLY A 423 22.16 -2.74 8.49
N PRO A 424 21.10 -3.48 8.87
CA PRO A 424 21.08 -4.32 10.07
C PRO A 424 21.81 -5.67 9.92
N GLY A 425 22.33 -6.01 8.74
CA GLY A 425 23.19 -7.18 8.52
C GLY A 425 22.55 -8.54 8.80
N THR A 426 21.27 -8.73 8.46
CA THR A 426 20.56 -10.00 8.72
C THR A 426 21.21 -11.21 8.00
N TYR A 427 22.03 -10.97 6.97
CA TYR A 427 22.88 -11.99 6.33
C TYR A 427 23.81 -12.71 7.33
N VAL A 428 24.34 -11.99 8.33
CA VAL A 428 25.21 -12.57 9.37
C VAL A 428 24.48 -12.85 10.69
N SER A 429 23.34 -12.22 10.92
CA SER A 429 22.56 -12.31 12.18
C SER A 429 21.33 -13.25 12.13
N TYR A 430 21.05 -13.91 11.00
CA TYR A 430 19.82 -14.69 10.79
C TYR A 430 19.49 -15.70 11.89
N ASP A 431 20.49 -16.36 12.50
CA ASP A 431 20.26 -17.37 13.54
C ASP A 431 19.81 -16.75 14.87
N SER A 432 20.41 -15.62 15.27
CA SER A 432 19.94 -14.82 16.41
C SER A 432 18.61 -14.12 16.12
N ASP A 433 18.37 -13.71 14.88
CA ASP A 433 17.12 -13.07 14.46
C ASP A 433 15.96 -14.10 14.50
N ALA A 434 16.24 -15.35 14.12
CA ALA A 434 15.34 -16.49 14.26
C ALA A 434 15.08 -16.86 15.74
N GLU A 435 16.12 -16.89 16.58
CA GLU A 435 15.97 -17.15 18.01
C GLU A 435 15.08 -16.09 18.68
N LEU A 436 15.30 -14.80 18.41
CA LEU A 436 14.49 -13.70 18.92
C LEU A 436 13.04 -13.75 18.41
N ALA A 437 12.85 -13.95 17.10
CA ALA A 437 11.51 -14.07 16.51
C ALA A 437 10.71 -15.24 17.12
N ARG A 438 11.37 -16.36 17.46
CA ARG A 438 10.71 -17.45 18.15
C ARG A 438 10.45 -17.16 19.63
N ASN A 439 11.48 -16.75 20.37
CA ASN A 439 11.48 -16.81 21.84
C ASN A 439 11.03 -15.53 22.54
N GLU A 440 11.17 -14.36 21.91
CA GLU A 440 10.67 -13.08 22.46
C GLU A 440 9.36 -12.63 21.81
N LEU A 441 9.13 -12.96 20.54
CA LEU A 441 7.92 -12.56 19.79
C LEU A 441 6.85 -13.66 19.69
N GLY A 442 7.16 -14.90 20.07
CA GLY A 442 6.24 -16.06 20.02
C GLY A 442 5.89 -16.53 18.59
N MET A 443 6.64 -16.12 17.56
CA MET A 443 6.29 -16.38 16.16
C MET A 443 6.44 -17.85 15.78
N ASN A 444 5.70 -18.29 14.76
CA ASN A 444 5.80 -19.62 14.14
C ASN A 444 6.16 -19.56 12.65
N THR A 445 6.22 -18.37 12.05
CA THR A 445 6.53 -18.15 10.62
C THR A 445 7.51 -16.97 10.47
N PHE A 446 8.41 -17.02 9.49
CA PHE A 446 9.27 -15.88 9.14
C PHE A 446 9.22 -15.63 7.63
N ARG A 447 8.95 -14.39 7.22
CA ARG A 447 8.92 -13.97 5.81
C ARG A 447 10.20 -13.25 5.41
N MET A 448 10.81 -13.69 4.33
CA MET A 448 11.99 -13.04 3.73
C MET A 448 11.97 -13.13 2.21
N SER A 449 12.89 -12.43 1.52
CA SER A 449 13.14 -12.62 0.08
C SER A 449 14.48 -13.29 -0.20
N ILE A 450 14.63 -13.84 -1.40
CA ILE A 450 15.93 -14.27 -1.95
C ILE A 450 16.34 -13.27 -3.03
N GLU A 451 17.54 -12.69 -2.92
CA GLU A 451 18.02 -11.69 -3.88
C GLU A 451 18.45 -12.36 -5.20
N TRP A 452 17.72 -12.08 -6.28
CA TRP A 452 17.97 -12.67 -7.60
C TRP A 452 19.39 -12.38 -8.12
N SER A 453 19.94 -11.21 -7.78
CA SER A 453 21.29 -10.79 -8.15
C SER A 453 22.41 -11.51 -7.39
N ARG A 454 22.14 -12.09 -6.22
CA ARG A 454 23.06 -13.00 -5.51
C ARG A 454 23.07 -14.39 -6.13
N ILE A 455 21.90 -14.97 -6.38
CA ILE A 455 21.80 -16.30 -6.99
C ILE A 455 22.32 -16.28 -8.43
N PHE A 456 21.96 -15.25 -9.21
CA PHE A 456 22.34 -15.10 -10.61
C PHE A 456 22.98 -13.72 -10.89
N PRO A 457 24.24 -13.50 -10.48
CA PRO A 457 24.97 -12.26 -10.76
C PRO A 457 25.33 -12.11 -12.26
N ASN A 458 25.28 -13.22 -13.01
CA ASN A 458 25.51 -13.29 -14.45
C ASN A 458 24.26 -13.79 -15.19
N SER A 459 24.16 -13.47 -16.49
CA SER A 459 22.94 -13.69 -17.26
C SER A 459 22.67 -15.15 -17.62
N THR A 460 21.46 -15.60 -17.31
CA THR A 460 20.90 -16.92 -17.64
C THR A 460 20.35 -17.04 -19.07
N ALA A 461 20.39 -15.96 -19.86
CA ALA A 461 19.86 -15.90 -21.23
C ALA A 461 20.61 -16.79 -22.26
N ALA A 462 21.65 -17.51 -21.84
CA ALA A 462 22.30 -18.56 -22.64
C ALA A 462 21.58 -19.92 -22.56
N ILE A 463 20.65 -20.07 -21.62
CA ILE A 463 19.75 -21.22 -21.47
C ILE A 463 18.42 -20.82 -22.09
N ASP A 464 18.07 -21.42 -23.23
CA ASP A 464 16.74 -21.29 -23.83
C ASP A 464 15.80 -22.30 -23.16
N ILE A 465 14.55 -21.90 -22.92
CA ILE A 465 13.49 -22.78 -22.37
C ILE A 465 12.27 -22.84 -23.30
N THR A 466 12.38 -22.21 -24.47
CA THR A 466 11.29 -22.07 -25.45
C THR A 466 11.30 -23.17 -26.51
N ASP A 467 12.42 -23.88 -26.67
CA ASP A 467 12.58 -25.00 -27.61
C ASP A 467 12.13 -26.36 -27.03
N GLU A 468 12.26 -26.57 -25.71
CA GLU A 468 11.77 -27.79 -25.02
C GLU A 468 10.24 -27.86 -24.84
N GLY A 469 9.50 -26.85 -25.34
CA GLY A 469 8.03 -26.86 -25.41
C GLY A 469 7.32 -25.83 -24.54
N GLY A 470 8.04 -24.85 -23.97
CA GLY A 470 7.47 -23.76 -23.18
C GLY A 470 7.38 -24.10 -21.69
N GLY A 471 8.53 -24.36 -21.07
CA GLY A 471 8.64 -24.52 -19.63
C GLY A 471 9.98 -25.11 -19.21
N VAL A 472 10.58 -24.56 -18.15
CA VAL A 472 11.90 -24.97 -17.62
C VAL A 472 11.96 -26.49 -17.36
N SER A 473 13.00 -27.16 -17.86
CA SER A 473 13.25 -28.60 -17.71
C SER A 473 14.34 -28.93 -16.68
N LEU A 474 14.49 -30.22 -16.33
CA LEU A 474 15.55 -30.66 -15.42
C LEU A 474 16.96 -30.47 -16.01
N ALA A 475 17.10 -30.42 -17.34
CA ALA A 475 18.37 -30.08 -17.99
C ALA A 475 18.69 -28.59 -17.82
N ASP A 476 17.68 -27.73 -17.98
CA ASP A 476 17.80 -26.29 -17.75
C ASP A 476 18.14 -25.99 -16.30
N LEU A 477 17.50 -26.65 -15.34
CA LEU A 477 17.80 -26.54 -13.92
C LEU A 477 19.25 -26.94 -13.59
N GLN A 478 19.78 -27.99 -14.22
CA GLN A 478 21.18 -28.39 -14.05
C GLN A 478 22.16 -27.39 -14.69
N ALA A 479 21.78 -26.75 -15.80
CA ALA A 479 22.55 -25.67 -16.41
C ALA A 479 22.49 -24.37 -15.59
N LEU A 480 21.32 -24.02 -15.04
CA LEU A 480 21.09 -22.91 -14.11
C LEU A 480 21.91 -23.12 -12.83
N HIS A 481 21.88 -24.31 -12.24
CA HIS A 481 22.71 -24.67 -11.09
C HIS A 481 24.21 -24.46 -11.35
N ALA A 482 24.69 -24.73 -12.58
CA ALA A 482 26.07 -24.49 -12.98
C ALA A 482 26.41 -23.02 -13.29
N LEU A 483 25.42 -22.12 -13.34
CA LEU A 483 25.58 -20.66 -13.44
C LEU A 483 25.32 -19.92 -12.12
N ALA A 484 24.60 -20.54 -11.19
CA ALA A 484 24.24 -19.95 -9.90
C ALA A 484 25.45 -19.84 -8.97
N ASP A 485 25.51 -18.78 -8.16
CA ASP A 485 26.53 -18.67 -7.12
C ASP A 485 26.26 -19.69 -6.01
N GLN A 486 27.22 -20.58 -5.78
CA GLN A 486 27.05 -21.73 -4.89
C GLN A 486 27.24 -21.36 -3.41
N ASP A 487 27.98 -20.30 -3.11
CA ASP A 487 28.16 -19.84 -1.73
C ASP A 487 26.89 -19.13 -1.26
N GLU A 488 26.24 -18.36 -2.14
CA GLU A 488 24.93 -17.73 -1.90
C GLU A 488 23.79 -18.79 -1.83
N VAL A 489 23.80 -19.82 -2.70
CA VAL A 489 22.85 -20.94 -2.61
C VAL A 489 23.00 -21.73 -1.31
N ALA A 490 24.24 -21.92 -0.84
CA ALA A 490 24.51 -22.53 0.46
C ALA A 490 24.08 -21.64 1.64
N HIS A 491 24.21 -20.30 1.51
CA HIS A 491 23.77 -19.35 2.52
C HIS A 491 22.26 -19.41 2.75
N TYR A 492 21.43 -19.21 1.72
CA TYR A 492 19.97 -19.24 1.90
C TYR A 492 19.46 -20.59 2.41
N ARG A 493 20.07 -21.71 1.99
CA ARG A 493 19.79 -23.04 2.58
C ARG A 493 20.06 -23.08 4.08
N ALA A 494 21.17 -22.50 4.55
CA ALA A 494 21.50 -22.43 5.97
C ALA A 494 20.54 -21.49 6.75
N VAL A 495 20.04 -20.42 6.14
CA VAL A 495 19.00 -19.57 6.73
C VAL A 495 17.71 -20.36 6.93
N PHE A 496 17.25 -21.12 5.93
CA PHE A 496 16.04 -21.95 6.05
C PHE A 496 16.20 -23.12 7.05
N ASP A 497 17.40 -23.71 7.15
CA ASP A 497 17.71 -24.70 8.18
C ASP A 497 17.67 -24.09 9.60
N SER A 498 18.20 -22.88 9.79
CA SER A 498 18.13 -22.16 11.07
C SER A 498 16.68 -21.81 11.44
N LEU A 499 15.90 -21.22 10.53
CA LEU A 499 14.48 -20.94 10.75
C LEU A 499 13.72 -22.20 11.20
N ARG A 500 13.87 -23.31 10.47
CA ARG A 500 13.23 -24.59 10.85
C ARG A 500 13.77 -25.18 12.15
N ALA A 501 15.04 -24.98 12.49
CA ALA A 501 15.62 -25.40 13.77
C ALA A 501 15.03 -24.66 14.98
N HIS A 502 14.73 -23.36 14.83
CA HIS A 502 13.99 -22.56 15.81
C HIS A 502 12.47 -22.78 15.76
N GLY A 503 11.97 -23.61 14.84
CA GLY A 503 10.54 -23.91 14.70
C GLY A 503 9.75 -22.78 14.02
N LEU A 504 10.40 -22.02 13.14
CA LEU A 504 9.81 -21.03 12.25
C LEU A 504 9.66 -21.62 10.84
N GLU A 505 8.47 -21.49 10.27
CA GLU A 505 8.18 -21.86 8.89
C GLU A 505 8.63 -20.75 7.92
N PRO A 506 9.39 -21.05 6.85
CA PRO A 506 9.74 -20.05 5.85
C PRO A 506 8.56 -19.68 4.94
N LEU A 507 8.29 -18.38 4.82
CA LEU A 507 7.42 -17.79 3.80
C LEU A 507 8.28 -16.99 2.82
N VAL A 508 8.65 -17.58 1.68
CA VAL A 508 9.72 -17.05 0.83
C VAL A 508 9.19 -16.21 -0.32
N THR A 509 9.70 -14.98 -0.42
CA THR A 509 9.40 -14.03 -1.48
C THR A 509 10.42 -14.15 -2.61
N VAL A 510 10.00 -14.59 -3.78
CA VAL A 510 10.86 -14.82 -4.96
C VAL A 510 11.42 -13.49 -5.48
N ASN A 511 10.63 -12.41 -5.55
CA ASN A 511 11.14 -11.08 -5.86
C ASN A 511 10.55 -9.98 -4.98
N HIS A 512 11.44 -9.12 -4.46
CA HIS A 512 11.10 -7.94 -3.69
C HIS A 512 11.76 -6.70 -4.35
N PHE A 513 11.21 -6.29 -5.50
CA PHE A 513 11.63 -5.19 -6.39
C PHE A 513 13.02 -5.28 -7.05
N THR A 514 14.02 -5.92 -6.44
CA THR A 514 15.40 -5.92 -6.96
C THR A 514 15.54 -6.77 -8.22
N LEU A 515 16.25 -6.23 -9.22
CA LEU A 515 16.53 -6.94 -10.48
C LEU A 515 18.05 -7.00 -10.73
N PRO A 516 18.59 -8.12 -11.24
CA PRO A 516 20.00 -8.19 -11.62
C PRO A 516 20.39 -7.13 -12.65
N LEU A 517 21.62 -6.61 -12.56
CA LEU A 517 22.15 -5.56 -13.44
C LEU A 517 22.27 -5.97 -14.91
N TRP A 518 22.07 -7.25 -15.22
CA TRP A 518 21.96 -7.79 -16.57
C TRP A 518 20.51 -7.84 -17.10
N ILE A 519 19.50 -7.84 -16.22
CA ILE A 519 18.07 -7.60 -16.51
C ILE A 519 17.77 -6.09 -16.61
N HIS A 520 18.26 -5.29 -15.66
CA HIS A 520 17.97 -3.86 -15.58
C HIS A 520 19.24 -3.04 -15.32
N ASP A 521 19.54 -2.07 -16.19
CA ASP A 521 20.54 -1.03 -15.89
C ASP A 521 19.82 0.32 -15.77
N PRO A 522 19.34 0.73 -14.59
CA PRO A 522 18.45 1.87 -14.45
C PRO A 522 19.13 3.20 -14.80
N VAL A 523 20.44 3.32 -14.53
CA VAL A 523 21.22 4.53 -14.85
C VAL A 523 21.37 4.69 -16.37
N THR A 524 21.59 3.60 -17.11
CA THR A 524 21.64 3.63 -18.58
C THR A 524 20.25 3.69 -19.21
N ALA A 525 19.26 3.02 -18.61
CA ALA A 525 17.89 2.91 -19.11
C ALA A 525 17.13 4.25 -18.97
N ARG A 526 17.23 4.94 -17.83
CA ARG A 526 16.53 6.22 -17.53
C ARG A 526 16.53 7.21 -18.70
N PRO A 527 17.67 7.67 -19.25
CA PRO A 527 17.68 8.63 -20.35
C PRO A 527 17.14 8.03 -21.66
N LEU A 528 17.33 6.73 -21.91
CA LEU A 528 16.88 6.09 -23.15
C LEU A 528 15.35 5.88 -23.14
N ILE A 529 14.79 5.37 -22.04
CA ILE A 529 13.35 5.26 -21.80
C ILE A 529 12.70 6.63 -21.88
N GLN A 530 13.27 7.66 -21.24
CA GLN A 530 12.73 9.01 -21.26
C GLN A 530 12.68 9.63 -22.67
N LEU A 531 13.62 9.24 -23.56
CA LEU A 531 13.68 9.66 -24.97
C LEU A 531 12.94 8.73 -25.93
N GLY A 532 12.35 7.62 -25.46
CA GLY A 532 11.68 6.62 -26.30
C GLY A 532 12.62 5.81 -27.20
N LEU A 533 13.89 5.67 -26.80
CA LEU A 533 14.91 4.90 -27.52
C LEU A 533 14.92 3.43 -27.07
N PRO A 534 15.40 2.49 -27.91
CA PRO A 534 15.54 1.09 -27.53
C PRO A 534 16.47 0.90 -26.33
N VAL A 535 16.08 0.03 -25.40
CA VAL A 535 16.85 -0.36 -24.22
C VAL A 535 16.93 -1.87 -24.15
N GLN A 536 18.13 -2.41 -23.94
CA GLN A 536 18.34 -3.85 -23.79
C GLN A 536 18.02 -4.34 -22.38
N ARG A 537 18.48 -3.62 -21.35
CA ARG A 537 18.31 -3.95 -19.93
C ARG A 537 17.25 -3.05 -19.30
N ALA A 538 15.99 -3.34 -19.62
CA ALA A 538 14.86 -2.45 -19.36
C ALA A 538 13.99 -2.87 -18.15
N GLY A 539 14.47 -3.79 -17.30
CA GLY A 539 13.69 -4.31 -16.18
C GLY A 539 12.39 -4.96 -16.66
N TRP A 540 11.31 -4.81 -15.91
CA TRP A 540 9.98 -5.32 -16.29
C TRP A 540 9.42 -4.74 -17.60
N LEU A 541 9.99 -3.68 -18.17
CA LEU A 541 9.60 -3.24 -19.51
C LEU A 541 10.09 -4.19 -20.63
N SER A 542 11.08 -5.06 -20.38
CA SER A 542 11.51 -6.07 -21.34
C SER A 542 10.50 -7.22 -21.44
N ALA A 543 10.31 -7.77 -22.64
CA ALA A 543 9.48 -8.95 -22.85
C ALA A 543 10.18 -10.25 -22.41
N GLU A 544 11.50 -10.22 -22.22
CA GLU A 544 12.31 -11.38 -21.81
C GLU A 544 12.35 -11.55 -20.28
N THR A 545 12.15 -10.49 -19.50
CA THR A 545 12.21 -10.54 -18.02
C THR A 545 11.27 -11.58 -17.42
N PRO A 546 10.02 -11.76 -17.88
CA PRO A 546 9.16 -12.86 -17.42
C PRO A 546 9.74 -14.26 -17.68
N VAL A 547 10.51 -14.45 -18.77
CA VAL A 547 11.11 -15.74 -19.15
C VAL A 547 12.33 -16.05 -18.28
N GLU A 548 13.17 -15.05 -17.99
CA GLU A 548 14.28 -15.21 -17.05
C GLU A 548 13.77 -15.36 -15.59
N PHE A 549 12.63 -14.73 -15.27
CA PHE A 549 11.97 -14.88 -13.99
C PHE A 549 11.34 -16.28 -13.79
N GLU A 550 10.78 -16.88 -14.85
CA GLU A 550 10.34 -18.28 -14.83
C GLU A 550 11.51 -19.23 -14.49
N LYS A 551 12.67 -19.05 -15.14
CA LYS A 551 13.91 -19.81 -14.84
C LYS A 551 14.33 -19.66 -13.38
N TYR A 552 14.26 -18.43 -12.85
CA TYR A 552 14.62 -18.16 -11.46
C TYR A 552 13.64 -18.83 -10.49
N ALA A 553 12.34 -18.66 -10.66
CA ALA A 553 11.32 -19.29 -9.82
C ALA A 553 11.37 -20.84 -9.87
N ALA A 554 11.56 -21.42 -11.06
CA ALA A 554 11.78 -22.86 -11.22
C ALA A 554 13.03 -23.33 -10.45
N TYR A 555 14.12 -22.57 -10.54
CA TYR A 555 15.37 -22.87 -9.84
C TYR A 555 15.21 -22.80 -8.33
N LEU A 556 14.51 -21.79 -7.80
CA LEU A 556 14.24 -21.71 -6.35
C LEU A 556 13.39 -22.90 -5.86
N ALA A 557 12.29 -23.23 -6.55
CA ALA A 557 11.43 -24.36 -6.18
C ALA A 557 12.19 -25.69 -6.21
N TRP A 558 12.98 -25.94 -7.27
CA TRP A 558 13.81 -27.13 -7.36
C TRP A 558 14.94 -27.18 -6.31
N THR A 559 15.48 -26.03 -5.91
CA THR A 559 16.61 -25.92 -4.98
C THR A 559 16.19 -25.94 -3.52
N TYR A 560 15.01 -25.41 -3.16
CA TYR A 560 14.58 -25.20 -1.77
C TYR A 560 13.19 -25.77 -1.43
N GLY A 561 12.47 -26.42 -2.35
CA GLY A 561 11.20 -27.12 -2.08
C GLY A 561 11.30 -28.34 -1.14
N ASP A 562 12.48 -28.62 -0.57
CA ASP A 562 12.66 -29.50 0.59
C ASP A 562 12.69 -28.74 1.94
N GLN A 563 12.68 -27.40 1.90
CA GLN A 563 12.76 -26.49 3.04
C GLN A 563 11.73 -25.34 2.99
N VAL A 564 10.96 -25.17 1.92
CA VAL A 564 10.06 -24.02 1.70
C VAL A 564 8.77 -24.48 1.05
N ASP A 565 7.68 -24.49 1.82
CA ASP A 565 6.34 -24.89 1.34
C ASP A 565 5.51 -23.67 0.88
N ASN A 566 5.73 -22.48 1.45
CA ASN A 566 4.93 -21.28 1.16
C ASN A 566 5.72 -20.24 0.34
N TRP A 567 5.17 -19.83 -0.81
CA TRP A 567 5.86 -19.00 -1.79
C TRP A 567 5.09 -17.74 -2.16
N VAL A 568 5.72 -16.57 -2.04
CA VAL A 568 5.24 -15.28 -2.58
C VAL A 568 6.04 -14.97 -3.84
N THR A 569 5.42 -15.04 -5.01
CA THR A 569 6.11 -14.80 -6.29
C THR A 569 6.61 -13.35 -6.45
N LEU A 570 5.72 -12.38 -6.30
CA LEU A 570 6.04 -10.94 -6.39
C LEU A 570 5.57 -10.21 -5.12
N ASN A 571 6.39 -9.27 -4.66
CA ASN A 571 6.03 -8.25 -3.71
C ASN A 571 5.53 -6.99 -4.43
N GLU A 572 4.34 -6.52 -4.08
CA GLU A 572 3.77 -5.22 -4.43
C GLU A 572 3.95 -4.79 -5.91
N PRO A 573 3.34 -5.50 -6.87
CA PRO A 573 3.48 -5.18 -8.30
C PRO A 573 2.90 -3.79 -8.68
N VAL A 574 1.89 -3.28 -7.96
CA VAL A 574 1.22 -2.02 -8.35
C VAL A 574 1.94 -0.74 -7.90
N PRO A 575 2.40 -0.58 -6.64
CA PRO A 575 3.08 0.65 -6.18
C PRO A 575 4.27 1.15 -7.03
N PRO A 576 5.16 0.28 -7.59
CA PRO A 576 6.24 0.69 -8.47
C PRO A 576 5.82 1.59 -9.63
N ILE A 577 4.59 1.44 -10.15
CA ILE A 577 4.15 2.30 -11.27
C ILE A 577 4.18 3.79 -10.90
N MET A 578 3.91 4.10 -9.63
CA MET A 578 3.89 5.48 -9.11
C MET A 578 5.28 6.04 -8.84
N THR A 579 6.21 5.21 -8.37
CA THR A 579 7.57 5.62 -7.98
C THR A 579 8.58 5.53 -9.13
N GLU A 580 8.29 4.75 -10.18
CA GLU A 580 9.11 4.63 -11.39
C GLU A 580 8.66 5.51 -12.57
N PHE A 581 7.34 5.66 -12.81
CA PHE A 581 6.82 6.23 -14.08
C PHE A 581 6.00 7.52 -13.96
N LEU A 582 5.51 7.87 -12.75
CA LEU A 582 4.64 9.04 -12.51
C LEU A 582 5.35 10.17 -11.78
N SER A 583 4.89 11.41 -11.99
CA SER A 583 5.06 12.48 -11.01
C SER A 583 3.75 13.20 -10.78
N ILE A 584 3.42 13.39 -9.50
CA ILE A 584 2.30 14.19 -9.01
C ILE A 584 2.83 15.21 -8.00
N PRO A 585 2.10 16.27 -7.64
CA PRO A 585 2.57 17.23 -6.64
C PRO A 585 2.91 16.51 -5.31
N GLY A 586 4.19 16.52 -4.92
CA GLY A 586 4.70 15.81 -3.74
C GLY A 586 5.38 14.46 -4.03
N LEU A 587 5.27 13.91 -5.24
CA LEU A 587 5.95 12.67 -5.66
C LEU A 587 6.73 12.88 -6.96
N VAL A 588 8.03 12.61 -6.91
CA VAL A 588 8.96 12.61 -8.05
C VAL A 588 9.50 11.18 -8.18
N PRO A 589 9.70 10.63 -9.39
CA PRO A 589 10.27 9.30 -9.54
C PRO A 589 11.65 9.15 -8.88
N SER A 590 11.65 8.53 -7.70
CA SER A 590 12.83 8.29 -6.85
C SER A 590 13.32 6.84 -6.94
N TRP A 591 12.51 5.92 -7.45
CA TRP A 591 12.85 4.50 -7.62
C TRP A 591 13.46 4.24 -9.02
N PRO A 592 14.30 3.21 -9.22
CA PRO A 592 14.91 2.90 -10.50
C PRO A 592 13.85 2.42 -11.52
N PRO A 593 13.78 2.92 -12.77
CA PRO A 593 14.69 3.86 -13.44
C PRO A 593 14.27 5.34 -13.32
N GLY A 594 13.16 5.65 -12.66
CA GLY A 594 12.79 7.01 -12.27
C GLY A 594 12.52 7.95 -13.44
N VAL A 595 11.57 7.61 -14.30
CA VAL A 595 11.24 8.30 -15.55
C VAL A 595 9.86 8.97 -15.51
N LEU A 596 9.65 9.98 -16.37
CA LEU A 596 8.33 10.52 -16.65
C LEU A 596 7.82 9.91 -17.95
N ARG A 597 7.38 8.65 -17.85
CA ARG A 597 6.84 7.83 -18.95
C ARG A 597 5.62 7.02 -18.45
N PRO A 598 4.55 7.72 -18.02
CA PRO A 598 3.37 7.07 -17.44
C PRO A 598 2.71 6.08 -18.41
N ASP A 599 2.87 6.31 -19.72
CA ASP A 599 2.39 5.45 -20.82
C ASP A 599 3.05 4.06 -20.88
N LEU A 600 4.05 3.79 -20.03
CA LEU A 600 4.70 2.49 -19.90
C LEU A 600 4.23 1.68 -18.68
N ALA A 601 3.44 2.26 -17.76
CA ALA A 601 2.99 1.61 -16.54
C ALA A 601 2.22 0.31 -16.80
N VAL A 602 1.29 0.30 -17.76
CA VAL A 602 0.55 -0.92 -18.12
C VAL A 602 1.44 -1.99 -18.75
N ARG A 603 2.52 -1.59 -19.45
CA ARG A 603 3.49 -2.55 -20.02
C ARG A 603 4.35 -3.20 -18.94
N PHE A 604 4.71 -2.47 -17.91
CA PHE A 604 5.38 -2.98 -16.70
C PHE A 604 4.49 -4.02 -16.02
N LEU A 605 3.27 -3.63 -15.62
CA LEU A 605 2.31 -4.49 -14.93
C LEU A 605 1.92 -5.75 -15.72
N VAL A 606 1.71 -5.64 -17.04
CA VAL A 606 1.39 -6.78 -17.92
C VAL A 606 2.57 -7.74 -18.08
N ASN A 607 3.81 -7.30 -17.83
CA ASN A 607 4.98 -8.18 -17.80
C ASN A 607 5.20 -8.81 -16.43
N GLU A 608 5.01 -8.08 -15.33
CA GLU A 608 4.98 -8.67 -13.98
C GLU A 608 3.89 -9.74 -13.86
N ALA A 609 2.68 -9.48 -14.35
CA ALA A 609 1.60 -10.47 -14.35
C ALA A 609 1.97 -11.73 -15.15
N LYS A 610 2.72 -11.63 -16.26
CA LYS A 610 3.28 -12.81 -16.95
C LYS A 610 4.33 -13.52 -16.09
N GLY A 611 5.21 -12.77 -15.45
CA GLY A 611 6.26 -13.31 -14.59
C GLY A 611 5.66 -14.12 -13.44
N HIS A 612 4.67 -13.55 -12.75
CA HIS A 612 3.88 -14.22 -11.73
C HIS A 612 3.21 -15.51 -12.24
N VAL A 613 2.47 -15.44 -13.36
CA VAL A 613 1.78 -16.60 -13.94
C VAL A 613 2.76 -17.72 -14.34
N ALA A 614 3.91 -17.36 -14.92
CA ALA A 614 4.95 -18.31 -15.29
C ALA A 614 5.66 -18.88 -14.05
N ALA A 615 5.95 -18.06 -13.04
CA ALA A 615 6.53 -18.49 -11.77
C ALA A 615 5.61 -19.44 -11.00
N TYR A 616 4.29 -19.20 -10.97
CA TYR A 616 3.30 -20.11 -10.40
C TYR A 616 3.35 -21.50 -11.06
N ASP A 617 3.26 -21.55 -12.41
CA ASP A 617 3.34 -22.82 -13.16
C ASP A 617 4.73 -23.49 -13.08
N ALA A 618 5.79 -22.72 -12.84
CA ALA A 618 7.15 -23.21 -12.65
C ALA A 618 7.38 -23.80 -11.26
N ILE A 619 6.86 -23.16 -10.21
CA ILE A 619 6.95 -23.66 -8.82
C ILE A 619 6.19 -24.97 -8.72
N HIS A 620 4.90 -25.02 -9.10
CA HIS A 620 4.09 -26.25 -9.04
C HIS A 620 4.58 -27.41 -9.92
N ARG A 621 5.46 -27.14 -10.91
CA ARG A 621 6.12 -28.18 -11.71
C ARG A 621 7.22 -28.91 -10.92
N TYR A 622 7.88 -28.24 -9.98
CA TYR A 622 9.04 -28.77 -9.24
C TYR A 622 8.77 -29.04 -7.76
N ASP A 623 7.84 -28.29 -7.17
CA ASP A 623 7.23 -28.56 -5.87
C ASP A 623 5.70 -28.59 -6.04
N ALA A 624 5.14 -29.79 -6.09
CA ALA A 624 3.72 -30.00 -6.38
C ALA A 624 2.82 -29.89 -5.14
N ASP A 625 3.40 -29.80 -3.94
CA ASP A 625 2.67 -29.61 -2.68
C ASP A 625 2.79 -28.15 -2.17
N ALA A 626 3.59 -27.31 -2.84
CA ALA A 626 3.72 -25.86 -2.61
C ALA A 626 2.39 -25.10 -2.53
N PHE A 627 2.38 -24.06 -1.71
CA PHE A 627 1.29 -23.08 -1.58
C PHE A 627 1.77 -21.72 -2.10
N VAL A 628 1.26 -21.29 -3.26
CA VAL A 628 1.88 -20.20 -4.06
C VAL A 628 0.94 -19.00 -4.20
N GLY A 629 1.48 -17.80 -3.97
CA GLY A 629 0.73 -16.55 -4.03
C GLY A 629 1.54 -15.35 -4.49
N PHE A 630 0.99 -14.17 -4.24
CA PHE A 630 1.60 -12.86 -4.45
C PHE A 630 1.23 -11.95 -3.27
N ALA A 631 2.05 -10.94 -2.98
CA ALA A 631 1.81 -9.98 -1.91
C ALA A 631 1.41 -8.63 -2.52
N ASN A 632 0.25 -8.11 -2.16
CA ASN A 632 -0.34 -6.93 -2.79
C ASN A 632 -0.53 -5.79 -1.79
N ASN A 633 0.10 -4.64 -2.06
CA ASN A 633 -0.18 -3.40 -1.33
C ASN A 633 -1.62 -2.98 -1.60
N MET A 634 -2.41 -2.79 -0.55
CA MET A 634 -3.78 -2.32 -0.68
C MET A 634 -3.97 -1.08 0.19
N VAL A 635 -4.12 0.06 -0.49
CA VAL A 635 -4.35 1.38 0.12
C VAL A 635 -5.76 1.83 -0.25
N PRO A 636 -6.72 1.80 0.69
CA PRO A 636 -8.08 2.22 0.44
C PRO A 636 -8.12 3.74 0.33
N ALA A 637 -8.50 4.24 -0.84
CA ALA A 637 -8.78 5.64 -1.06
C ALA A 637 -10.24 5.93 -0.73
N ARG A 638 -10.47 7.03 0.01
CA ARG A 638 -11.81 7.55 0.32
C ARG A 638 -11.90 9.01 -0.12
N PRO A 639 -13.05 9.49 -0.61
CA PRO A 639 -13.20 10.88 -1.02
C PRO A 639 -12.98 11.84 0.15
N ALA A 640 -12.06 12.79 0.00
CA ALA A 640 -11.75 13.77 1.04
C ALA A 640 -12.95 14.67 1.39
N ASN A 641 -13.77 15.01 0.39
CA ASN A 641 -15.15 15.45 0.57
C ASN A 641 -16.10 14.45 -0.12
N PRO A 642 -16.82 13.59 0.63
CA PRO A 642 -17.73 12.60 0.04
C PRO A 642 -18.98 13.17 -0.65
N VAL A 643 -19.23 14.48 -0.59
CA VAL A 643 -20.24 15.13 -1.45
C VAL A 643 -19.64 15.83 -2.67
N ASN A 644 -18.32 15.80 -2.87
CA ASN A 644 -17.70 16.20 -4.12
C ASN A 644 -17.61 15.01 -5.07
N PRO A 645 -18.36 14.96 -6.19
CA PRO A 645 -18.30 13.84 -7.13
C PRO A 645 -16.91 13.69 -7.79
N GLN A 646 -16.07 14.74 -7.75
CA GLN A 646 -14.70 14.69 -8.25
C GLN A 646 -13.75 13.96 -7.29
N ASP A 647 -13.99 14.06 -5.98
CA ASP A 647 -13.23 13.32 -4.95
C ASP A 647 -13.67 11.85 -4.95
N VAL A 648 -14.97 11.58 -5.12
CA VAL A 648 -15.54 10.23 -5.23
C VAL A 648 -14.96 9.52 -6.44
N ALA A 649 -15.05 10.13 -7.64
CA ALA A 649 -14.49 9.54 -8.86
C ALA A 649 -12.98 9.29 -8.76
N ALA A 650 -12.23 10.13 -8.03
CA ALA A 650 -10.81 9.94 -7.79
C ALA A 650 -10.50 8.79 -6.81
N ALA A 651 -11.28 8.65 -5.73
CA ALA A 651 -11.16 7.53 -4.81
C ALA A 651 -11.50 6.19 -5.50
N ASP A 652 -12.60 6.15 -6.24
CA ASP A 652 -13.02 4.96 -7.00
C ASP A 652 -11.98 4.57 -8.06
N ALA A 653 -11.38 5.56 -8.73
CA ALA A 653 -10.37 5.35 -9.77
C ALA A 653 -9.02 4.90 -9.21
N TRP A 654 -8.66 5.33 -8.00
CA TRP A 654 -7.52 4.79 -7.27
C TRP A 654 -7.75 3.33 -6.88
N ASN A 655 -8.88 3.02 -6.22
CA ASN A 655 -9.15 1.69 -5.69
C ASN A 655 -9.12 0.59 -6.77
N ARG A 656 -9.77 0.84 -7.92
CA ARG A 656 -9.78 -0.11 -9.06
C ARG A 656 -8.40 -0.43 -9.64
N VAL A 657 -7.42 0.47 -9.52
CA VAL A 657 -6.07 0.23 -10.05
C VAL A 657 -5.10 -0.20 -8.97
N PHE A 658 -4.98 0.56 -7.88
CA PHE A 658 -4.02 0.27 -6.82
C PHE A 658 -4.31 -1.05 -6.10
N ASN A 659 -5.60 -1.31 -5.80
CA ASN A 659 -5.99 -2.44 -4.96
C ASN A 659 -6.46 -3.66 -5.78
N GLU A 660 -7.10 -3.43 -6.94
CA GLU A 660 -7.80 -4.48 -7.70
C GLU A 660 -7.10 -4.92 -9.00
N TRP A 661 -6.21 -4.12 -9.61
CA TRP A 661 -5.68 -4.43 -10.96
C TRP A 661 -4.94 -5.76 -11.02
N PHE A 662 -4.00 -6.01 -10.10
CA PHE A 662 -3.19 -7.23 -10.12
C PHE A 662 -3.98 -8.49 -9.72
N PRO A 663 -4.83 -8.48 -8.67
CA PRO A 663 -5.79 -9.56 -8.44
C PRO A 663 -6.71 -9.82 -9.65
N ASN A 664 -7.23 -8.78 -10.31
CA ASN A 664 -8.03 -8.95 -11.53
C ASN A 664 -7.22 -9.61 -12.66
N ALA A 665 -5.93 -9.28 -12.79
CA ALA A 665 -5.03 -9.86 -13.78
C ALA A 665 -4.80 -11.37 -13.60
N VAL A 666 -4.53 -11.82 -12.36
CA VAL A 666 -3.99 -13.17 -12.08
C VAL A 666 -4.98 -14.14 -11.40
N ILE A 667 -6.10 -13.62 -10.92
CA ILE A 667 -7.22 -14.43 -10.41
C ILE A 667 -8.31 -14.51 -11.48
N ASP A 668 -8.75 -13.34 -11.95
CA ASP A 668 -9.91 -13.19 -12.84
C ASP A 668 -9.55 -13.16 -14.34
N GLY A 669 -8.25 -13.28 -14.66
CA GLY A 669 -7.71 -13.28 -16.02
C GLY A 669 -8.01 -12.01 -16.81
N TRP A 670 -8.15 -10.85 -16.17
CA TRP A 670 -8.49 -9.58 -16.79
C TRP A 670 -7.37 -8.55 -16.63
N LEU A 671 -6.69 -8.26 -17.73
CA LEU A 671 -5.75 -7.16 -17.83
C LEU A 671 -6.50 -5.91 -18.29
N ASP A 672 -6.84 -4.98 -17.39
CA ASP A 672 -7.32 -3.65 -17.81
C ASP A 672 -6.16 -2.92 -18.51
N LEU A 673 -6.29 -2.68 -19.82
CA LEU A 673 -5.18 -2.24 -20.68
C LEU A 673 -5.06 -0.72 -20.87
N ASP A 674 -6.06 0.08 -20.45
CA ASP A 674 -6.01 1.55 -20.49
C ASP A 674 -6.44 2.23 -19.16
N PHE A 675 -6.69 1.43 -18.13
CA PHE A 675 -7.13 1.80 -16.79
C PHE A 675 -8.54 2.41 -16.73
N ASP A 676 -9.40 2.15 -17.73
CA ASP A 676 -10.75 2.71 -17.80
C ASP A 676 -11.82 1.94 -17.00
N GLY A 677 -11.48 0.75 -16.48
CA GLY A 677 -12.32 -0.08 -15.62
C GLY A 677 -13.42 -0.90 -16.31
N LYS A 678 -13.43 -1.01 -17.66
CA LYS A 678 -14.49 -1.74 -18.40
C LYS A 678 -14.00 -3.03 -19.03
N LYS A 679 -14.12 -4.14 -18.30
CA LYS A 679 -13.80 -5.52 -18.74
C LYS A 679 -14.30 -5.85 -20.17
N THR A 680 -13.40 -5.70 -21.15
CA THR A 680 -13.65 -6.02 -22.58
C THR A 680 -13.22 -7.45 -22.93
N ALA A 681 -13.63 -7.95 -24.10
CA ALA A 681 -13.32 -9.32 -24.53
C ALA A 681 -11.85 -9.49 -24.96
N ASP A 682 -11.23 -8.44 -25.49
CA ASP A 682 -9.84 -8.41 -25.95
C ASP A 682 -8.82 -8.11 -24.84
N GLU A 683 -9.28 -7.89 -23.61
CA GLU A 683 -8.47 -7.82 -22.38
C GLU A 683 -8.37 -9.15 -21.62
N LEU A 684 -9.30 -10.08 -21.86
CA LEU A 684 -9.34 -11.37 -21.17
C LEU A 684 -8.16 -12.27 -21.59
N ARG A 685 -7.46 -12.85 -20.61
CA ARG A 685 -6.38 -13.82 -20.76
C ARG A 685 -6.71 -15.07 -19.93
N PRO A 686 -7.46 -16.04 -20.47
CA PRO A 686 -7.84 -17.25 -19.72
C PRO A 686 -6.67 -18.08 -19.16
N GLY A 687 -5.46 -17.94 -19.71
CA GLY A 687 -4.25 -18.58 -19.17
C GLY A 687 -3.61 -17.86 -17.97
N PHE A 688 -4.09 -16.67 -17.61
CA PHE A 688 -3.67 -15.92 -16.42
C PHE A 688 -4.63 -16.15 -15.24
N ALA A 689 -5.84 -16.67 -15.47
CA ALA A 689 -6.83 -16.87 -14.43
C ALA A 689 -6.49 -18.06 -13.52
N ASP A 690 -6.91 -17.96 -12.26
CA ASP A 690 -6.75 -19.00 -11.22
C ASP A 690 -5.28 -19.36 -10.91
N LYS A 691 -4.35 -18.39 -11.01
CA LYS A 691 -2.90 -18.57 -10.82
C LYS A 691 -2.43 -18.19 -9.42
N VAL A 692 -3.20 -18.59 -8.41
CA VAL A 692 -2.95 -18.25 -7.01
C VAL A 692 -3.62 -19.25 -6.08
N ASP A 693 -2.93 -19.65 -5.02
CA ASP A 693 -3.51 -20.43 -3.92
C ASP A 693 -3.94 -19.54 -2.75
N PHE A 694 -3.16 -18.50 -2.43
CA PHE A 694 -3.49 -17.48 -1.43
C PHE A 694 -3.18 -16.05 -1.91
N MET A 695 -4.02 -15.10 -1.53
CA MET A 695 -3.79 -13.68 -1.76
C MET A 695 -3.08 -13.07 -0.54
N GLY A 696 -1.83 -12.65 -0.71
CA GLY A 696 -1.10 -11.86 0.26
C GLY A 696 -1.60 -10.40 0.25
N VAL A 697 -1.97 -9.89 1.42
CA VAL A 697 -2.45 -8.51 1.61
C VAL A 697 -1.43 -7.74 2.44
N GLN A 698 -1.04 -6.57 1.95
CA GLN A 698 -0.12 -5.67 2.64
C GLN A 698 -0.84 -4.37 2.95
N TYR A 699 -0.86 -3.97 4.21
CA TYR A 699 -1.62 -2.82 4.68
C TYR A 699 -0.84 -1.96 5.67
N TYR A 700 -0.85 -0.65 5.44
CA TYR A 700 -0.15 0.34 6.26
C TYR A 700 -1.07 1.47 6.72
N GLY A 701 -1.95 1.96 5.84
CA GLY A 701 -2.90 3.04 6.12
C GLY A 701 -3.82 3.36 4.95
N SER A 702 -4.70 4.35 5.10
CA SER A 702 -5.66 4.80 4.08
C SER A 702 -5.30 6.16 3.47
N GLN A 703 -5.96 6.55 2.37
CA GLN A 703 -5.69 7.85 1.71
C GLN A 703 -6.96 8.66 1.42
N PRO A 704 -7.16 9.82 2.08
CA PRO A 704 -8.17 10.80 1.69
C PRO A 704 -7.82 11.41 0.33
N MET A 705 -8.71 11.29 -0.66
CA MET A 705 -8.44 11.61 -2.06
C MET A 705 -9.18 12.89 -2.49
N GLY A 706 -8.44 13.88 -3.00
CA GLY A 706 -9.00 15.12 -3.57
C GLY A 706 -8.94 15.13 -5.09
N GLY A 707 -10.08 15.31 -5.76
CA GLY A 707 -10.19 15.28 -7.22
C GLY A 707 -9.57 16.51 -7.90
N PHE A 708 -8.88 16.31 -9.02
CA PHE A 708 -8.33 17.42 -9.82
C PHE A 708 -9.40 18.26 -10.53
N GLY A 709 -10.55 17.65 -10.79
CA GLY A 709 -11.71 18.27 -11.41
C GLY A 709 -11.61 18.59 -12.90
N PHE A 710 -10.49 18.34 -13.56
CA PHE A 710 -10.38 18.29 -15.03
C PHE A 710 -10.61 16.86 -15.57
N ALA A 711 -10.87 16.72 -16.87
CA ALA A 711 -11.13 15.41 -17.48
C ALA A 711 -9.89 14.48 -17.41
N PRO A 712 -10.05 13.15 -17.28
CA PRO A 712 -8.93 12.21 -17.14
C PRO A 712 -7.82 12.46 -18.17
N VAL A 713 -6.57 12.43 -17.74
CA VAL A 713 -5.42 12.59 -18.64
C VAL A 713 -5.42 11.42 -19.61
N PRO A 714 -5.41 11.63 -20.94
CA PRO A 714 -5.48 10.52 -21.90
C PRO A 714 -4.39 9.47 -21.67
N GLY A 715 -4.80 8.22 -21.43
CA GLY A 715 -3.93 7.09 -21.07
C GLY A 715 -3.76 6.84 -19.56
N PHE A 716 -4.22 7.76 -18.69
CA PHE A 716 -4.10 7.66 -17.23
C PHE A 716 -5.48 7.83 -16.58
N HIS A 717 -6.39 6.92 -16.93
CA HIS A 717 -7.78 6.96 -16.48
C HIS A 717 -7.94 6.76 -14.96
N PHE A 718 -6.93 6.23 -14.27
CA PHE A 718 -6.87 6.18 -12.81
C PHE A 718 -6.45 7.49 -12.14
N LEU A 719 -5.70 8.35 -12.82
CA LEU A 719 -5.08 9.54 -12.23
C LEU A 719 -6.04 10.75 -12.22
N GLN A 720 -7.08 10.66 -11.39
CA GLN A 720 -8.16 11.65 -11.31
C GLN A 720 -8.06 12.60 -10.09
N GLY A 721 -7.15 12.34 -9.16
CA GLY A 721 -6.92 13.18 -7.97
C GLY A 721 -5.53 13.03 -7.35
N ILE A 722 -5.36 13.68 -6.20
CA ILE A 722 -4.18 13.57 -5.31
C ILE A 722 -4.60 13.10 -3.92
N PRO A 723 -3.80 12.21 -3.28
CA PRO A 723 -4.01 11.86 -1.89
C PRO A 723 -3.51 12.99 -0.97
N PHE A 724 -4.24 13.22 0.11
CA PHE A 724 -3.81 14.07 1.21
C PHE A 724 -3.06 13.25 2.25
N ARG A 725 -2.02 13.85 2.82
CA ARG A 725 -1.15 13.27 3.85
C ARG A 725 -1.47 13.90 5.20
N CYS A 726 -1.47 13.09 6.26
CA CYS A 726 -1.61 13.57 7.64
C CYS A 726 -0.26 14.08 8.19
N GLN A 727 -0.23 14.66 9.38
CA GLN A 727 1.00 15.17 9.99
C GLN A 727 1.58 14.14 10.97
N ALA A 728 2.85 13.76 10.84
CA ALA A 728 3.49 12.75 11.71
C ALA A 728 3.42 13.05 13.23
N SER A 729 3.19 14.31 13.61
CA SER A 729 2.92 14.73 14.99
C SER A 729 1.50 14.41 15.50
N GLU A 730 0.59 14.00 14.61
CA GLU A 730 -0.74 13.50 14.95
C GLU A 730 -0.62 12.01 15.29
N GLN A 731 -1.12 11.61 16.46
CA GLN A 731 -1.04 10.21 16.90
C GLN A 731 -1.86 9.22 16.04
N THR A 732 -2.75 9.72 15.18
CA THR A 732 -3.44 8.93 14.14
C THR A 732 -2.66 8.90 12.81
N CYS A 733 -1.35 9.20 12.82
CA CYS A 733 -0.52 9.32 11.62
C CYS A 733 0.87 8.71 11.85
N SER A 734 1.31 7.86 10.92
CA SER A 734 2.68 7.34 10.92
C SER A 734 3.71 8.44 10.63
N ASP A 735 4.97 8.17 10.93
CA ASP A 735 6.08 9.08 10.60
C ASP A 735 6.25 9.23 9.08
N PHE A 736 5.79 8.24 8.30
CA PHE A 736 5.68 8.29 6.84
C PHE A 736 4.44 9.05 6.33
N ASN A 737 3.82 9.86 7.18
CA ASN A 737 2.64 10.68 6.91
C ASN A 737 1.41 9.90 6.40
N GLN A 738 1.24 8.63 6.82
CA GLN A 738 0.08 7.80 6.46
C GLN A 738 -0.93 7.70 7.62
N PRO A 739 -2.24 7.90 7.36
CA PRO A 739 -3.31 7.71 8.36
C PRO A 739 -3.36 6.28 8.92
N ILE A 740 -3.35 6.17 10.25
CA ILE A 740 -3.57 4.93 10.99
C ILE A 740 -5.09 4.67 11.03
N ASP A 741 -5.55 3.61 10.35
CA ASP A 741 -6.99 3.42 10.05
C ASP A 741 -7.39 1.93 10.02
N PRO A 742 -7.83 1.35 11.16
CA PRO A 742 -8.34 -0.02 11.23
C PRO A 742 -9.59 -0.25 10.38
N GLY A 743 -10.43 0.77 10.18
CA GLY A 743 -11.55 0.73 9.24
C GLY A 743 -11.08 0.50 7.80
N GLY A 744 -9.99 1.18 7.40
CA GLY A 744 -9.32 0.98 6.11
C GLY A 744 -8.78 -0.44 5.95
N PHE A 745 -8.22 -1.02 7.02
CA PHE A 745 -7.73 -2.40 6.97
C PHE A 745 -8.86 -3.41 6.68
N ARG A 746 -10.00 -3.26 7.36
CA ARG A 746 -11.20 -4.05 7.06
C ARG A 746 -11.65 -3.88 5.61
N GLU A 747 -11.64 -2.65 5.11
CA GLU A 747 -12.09 -2.32 3.76
C GLU A 747 -11.30 -3.09 2.70
N VAL A 748 -9.98 -3.17 2.83
CA VAL A 748 -9.14 -3.94 1.88
C VAL A 748 -9.21 -5.45 2.09
N LEU A 749 -9.32 -5.93 3.34
CA LEU A 749 -9.50 -7.36 3.61
C LEU A 749 -10.84 -7.89 3.10
N GLU A 750 -11.92 -7.09 3.16
CA GLU A 750 -13.22 -7.45 2.57
C GLU A 750 -13.18 -7.45 1.03
N VAL A 751 -12.37 -6.58 0.41
CA VAL A 751 -12.11 -6.64 -1.05
C VAL A 751 -11.28 -7.87 -1.41
N ALA A 752 -10.20 -8.16 -0.69
CA ALA A 752 -9.35 -9.34 -0.92
C ALA A 752 -10.15 -10.65 -0.77
N ALA A 753 -10.95 -10.77 0.30
CA ALA A 753 -11.81 -11.93 0.53
C ALA A 753 -12.86 -12.13 -0.57
N SER A 754 -13.25 -11.07 -1.29
CA SER A 754 -14.24 -11.18 -2.39
C SER A 754 -13.75 -11.98 -3.60
N TYR A 755 -12.42 -12.14 -3.76
CA TYR A 755 -11.82 -13.03 -4.76
C TYR A 755 -11.92 -14.53 -4.40
N GLY A 756 -12.40 -14.87 -3.20
CA GLY A 756 -12.68 -16.25 -2.79
C GLY A 756 -11.45 -17.13 -2.58
N LYS A 757 -10.26 -16.51 -2.40
CA LYS A 757 -9.01 -17.18 -2.05
C LYS A 757 -8.72 -17.03 -0.55
N PRO A 758 -8.05 -18.00 0.10
CA PRO A 758 -7.40 -17.79 1.39
C PRO A 758 -6.53 -16.53 1.40
N LEU A 759 -6.54 -15.81 2.52
CA LEU A 759 -5.75 -14.60 2.71
C LEU A 759 -4.56 -14.84 3.64
N TRP A 760 -3.49 -14.11 3.40
CA TRP A 760 -2.38 -13.97 4.34
C TRP A 760 -2.06 -12.49 4.48
N ILE A 761 -1.96 -11.94 5.69
CA ILE A 761 -1.49 -10.55 5.87
C ILE A 761 0.03 -10.62 5.81
N THR A 762 0.62 -10.45 4.62
CA THR A 762 2.06 -10.68 4.40
C THR A 762 2.93 -9.54 4.91
N GLU A 763 2.35 -8.35 5.07
CA GLU A 763 2.90 -7.20 5.79
C GLU A 763 1.77 -6.39 6.46
N ASN A 764 1.98 -6.04 7.73
CA ASN A 764 1.27 -4.94 8.38
C ASN A 764 2.18 -4.28 9.42
N GLY A 765 2.31 -2.96 9.42
CA GLY A 765 3.31 -2.27 10.23
C GLY A 765 3.19 -0.75 10.23
N VAL A 766 4.05 -0.06 11.00
CA VAL A 766 4.02 1.40 11.08
C VAL A 766 5.40 2.03 11.29
N ALA A 767 5.67 3.11 10.54
CA ALA A 767 6.81 3.99 10.75
C ALA A 767 6.59 4.83 12.02
N ASP A 768 7.40 4.59 13.05
CA ASP A 768 7.21 5.13 14.42
C ASP A 768 8.53 5.05 15.22
N ASP A 769 9.36 6.10 15.16
CA ASP A 769 10.71 6.15 15.79
C ASP A 769 10.68 6.00 17.32
N ASP A 770 9.69 6.62 18.00
CA ASP A 770 9.61 6.68 19.46
C ASP A 770 8.77 5.56 20.13
N ASP A 771 8.30 4.58 19.35
CA ASP A 771 7.43 3.46 19.77
C ASP A 771 6.11 3.89 20.46
N THR A 772 5.66 5.14 20.29
CA THR A 772 4.42 5.62 20.91
C THR A 772 3.14 5.17 20.20
N LYS A 773 3.20 4.89 18.90
CA LYS A 773 2.04 4.55 18.06
C LYS A 773 1.98 3.05 17.78
N ARG A 774 3.12 2.39 17.58
CA ARG A 774 3.26 0.99 17.15
C ARG A 774 2.55 -0.04 18.07
N PRO A 775 2.60 0.06 19.41
CA PRO A 775 1.87 -0.89 20.27
C PRO A 775 0.35 -0.79 20.06
N GLY A 776 -0.16 0.43 19.93
CA GLY A 776 -1.57 0.69 19.63
C GLY A 776 -1.96 0.25 18.20
N TYR A 777 -1.07 0.48 17.23
CA TYR A 777 -1.24 0.05 15.85
C TYR A 777 -1.43 -1.47 15.76
N ILE A 778 -0.48 -2.24 16.32
CA ILE A 778 -0.50 -3.72 16.32
C ILE A 778 -1.82 -4.25 16.86
N VAL A 779 -2.23 -3.81 18.06
CA VAL A 779 -3.43 -4.32 18.74
C VAL A 779 -4.70 -3.99 17.98
N ASN A 780 -4.83 -2.79 17.42
CA ASN A 780 -6.02 -2.40 16.67
C ASN A 780 -6.13 -3.10 15.31
N HIS A 781 -5.02 -3.32 14.60
CA HIS A 781 -5.04 -3.99 13.30
C HIS A 781 -5.24 -5.50 13.44
N ILE A 782 -4.58 -6.16 14.40
CA ILE A 782 -4.84 -7.58 14.70
C ILE A 782 -6.29 -7.79 15.20
N SER A 783 -6.89 -6.79 15.86
CA SER A 783 -8.32 -6.84 16.23
C SER A 783 -9.28 -6.87 15.02
N VAL A 784 -8.89 -6.29 13.89
CA VAL A 784 -9.64 -6.43 12.62
C VAL A 784 -9.54 -7.88 12.11
N VAL A 785 -8.33 -8.45 12.11
CA VAL A 785 -8.08 -9.81 11.64
C VAL A 785 -8.83 -10.84 12.48
N GLN A 786 -8.76 -10.74 13.83
CA GLN A 786 -9.49 -11.63 14.74
C GLN A 786 -11.00 -11.62 14.45
N ASP A 787 -11.57 -10.43 14.30
CA ASP A 787 -12.99 -10.30 14.03
C ASP A 787 -13.37 -10.90 12.66
N MET A 788 -12.55 -10.70 11.62
CA MET A 788 -12.80 -11.29 10.31
C MET A 788 -12.68 -12.82 10.30
N VAL A 789 -11.70 -13.38 11.00
CA VAL A 789 -11.53 -14.84 11.19
C VAL A 789 -12.71 -15.43 11.97
N ALA A 790 -13.08 -14.82 13.10
CA ALA A 790 -14.21 -15.26 13.92
C ALA A 790 -15.57 -15.21 13.19
N HIS A 791 -15.71 -14.33 12.19
CA HIS A 791 -16.88 -14.26 11.30
C HIS A 791 -16.73 -15.10 10.00
N GLY A 792 -15.72 -15.96 9.91
CA GLY A 792 -15.59 -16.97 8.86
C GLY A 792 -14.84 -16.52 7.59
N THR A 793 -14.02 -15.46 7.66
CA THR A 793 -13.07 -15.14 6.58
C THR A 793 -11.90 -16.10 6.66
N ASP A 794 -11.52 -16.72 5.54
CA ASP A 794 -10.35 -17.60 5.46
C ASP A 794 -9.06 -16.76 5.44
N ILE A 795 -8.54 -16.46 6.65
CA ILE A 795 -7.25 -15.79 6.84
C ILE A 795 -6.32 -16.76 7.58
N ARG A 796 -5.17 -17.07 6.99
CA ARG A 796 -4.23 -18.10 7.48
C ARG A 796 -3.18 -17.56 8.43
N GLY A 797 -2.76 -16.31 8.23
CA GLY A 797 -1.68 -15.73 9.03
C GLY A 797 -1.59 -14.22 9.00
N TYR A 798 -0.80 -13.72 9.94
CA TYR A 798 -0.44 -12.31 10.11
C TYR A 798 1.07 -12.18 10.25
N THR A 799 1.66 -11.30 9.45
CA THR A 799 3.10 -11.09 9.38
C THR A 799 3.42 -9.60 9.56
N TYR A 800 4.09 -9.26 10.66
CA TYR A 800 4.38 -7.87 11.01
C TYR A 800 5.55 -7.30 10.21
N TRP A 801 5.40 -6.07 9.68
CA TRP A 801 6.49 -5.31 9.04
C TRP A 801 7.10 -4.30 10.04
N SER A 802 8.33 -4.47 10.50
CA SER A 802 9.32 -5.52 10.20
C SER A 802 9.85 -6.19 11.46
N PHE A 803 10.63 -7.26 11.31
CA PHE A 803 11.43 -7.78 12.42
C PHE A 803 12.40 -6.70 12.94
N VAL A 804 13.25 -6.18 12.05
CA VAL A 804 14.27 -5.16 12.36
C VAL A 804 14.12 -3.92 11.47
N ASP A 805 14.48 -2.76 12.00
CA ASP A 805 14.64 -1.52 11.22
C ASP A 805 15.67 -1.71 10.11
N ASN A 806 15.36 -1.21 8.93
CA ASN A 806 16.03 -1.58 7.69
C ASN A 806 16.08 -0.38 6.70
N LEU A 807 16.68 -0.58 5.53
CA LEU A 807 16.77 0.47 4.52
C LEU A 807 15.42 0.70 3.85
N GLU A 808 14.69 1.77 4.19
CA GLU A 808 13.44 2.15 3.52
C GLU A 808 13.74 2.77 2.14
N TRP A 809 14.15 1.92 1.20
CA TRP A 809 14.32 2.18 -0.24
C TRP A 809 15.05 3.50 -0.58
N ALA A 810 14.29 4.51 -1.04
CA ALA A 810 14.80 5.83 -1.41
C ALA A 810 14.93 6.79 -0.22
N ASP A 811 14.16 6.56 0.85
CA ASP A 811 14.06 7.39 2.04
C ASP A 811 15.11 7.02 3.11
N GLY A 812 15.65 5.80 3.06
CA GLY A 812 16.77 5.35 3.88
C GLY A 812 16.39 5.02 5.32
N TYR A 813 17.33 5.10 6.25
CA TYR A 813 17.16 4.60 7.63
C TYR A 813 16.40 5.55 8.59
N HIS A 814 15.73 6.59 8.07
CA HIS A 814 15.04 7.57 8.91
C HIS A 814 13.58 7.19 9.24
N LEU A 815 13.07 6.13 8.61
CA LEU A 815 11.73 5.58 8.84
C LEU A 815 11.89 4.21 9.50
N GLN A 816 11.48 4.12 10.76
CA GLN A 816 11.65 2.91 11.57
C GLN A 816 10.35 2.12 11.65
N PHE A 817 10.34 0.89 11.11
CA PHE A 817 9.19 -0.02 11.13
C PHE A 817 9.36 -1.20 12.12
N GLY A 818 10.61 -1.53 12.47
CA GLY A 818 10.99 -2.76 13.16
C GLY A 818 10.53 -2.83 14.61
N LEU A 819 10.30 -4.06 15.08
CA LEU A 819 10.17 -4.40 16.50
C LEU A 819 11.52 -4.30 17.23
N TYR A 820 12.62 -4.48 16.49
CA TYR A 820 13.99 -4.19 16.92
C TYR A 820 14.60 -3.09 16.05
N GLY A 821 15.40 -2.21 16.65
CA GLY A 821 16.38 -1.39 15.95
C GLY A 821 17.72 -2.10 15.80
N SER A 822 18.64 -1.50 15.05
CA SER A 822 20.03 -1.96 14.90
C SER A 822 20.97 -0.77 14.79
N ASP A 823 22.11 -0.79 15.50
CA ASP A 823 23.17 0.21 15.35
C ASP A 823 24.29 -0.32 14.45
N PRO A 824 24.37 0.10 13.17
CA PRO A 824 25.40 -0.34 12.22
C PRO A 824 26.80 0.20 12.53
N SER A 825 26.99 0.97 13.61
CA SER A 825 28.30 1.32 14.14
C SER A 825 28.84 0.31 15.17
N THR A 826 27.99 -0.60 15.67
CA THR A 826 28.41 -1.73 16.53
C THR A 826 28.90 -2.91 15.67
N PRO A 827 30.12 -3.43 15.89
CA PRO A 827 30.59 -4.65 15.22
C PRO A 827 29.73 -5.90 15.47
N GLU A 828 28.97 -5.90 16.57
CA GLU A 828 28.15 -7.01 17.04
C GLU A 828 26.72 -7.01 16.46
N LEU A 829 26.26 -5.91 15.85
CA LEU A 829 24.91 -5.74 15.27
C LEU A 829 23.74 -6.03 16.24
N GLU A 830 23.95 -5.75 17.52
CA GLU A 830 23.01 -6.07 18.60
C GLU A 830 21.61 -5.45 18.36
N ARG A 831 20.58 -6.29 18.44
CA ARG A 831 19.19 -5.90 18.22
C ARG A 831 18.69 -5.08 19.40
N THR A 832 18.28 -3.84 19.14
CA THR A 832 17.77 -2.91 20.16
C THR A 832 16.25 -3.09 20.30
N PRO A 833 15.73 -3.75 21.36
CA PRO A 833 14.31 -4.07 21.47
C PRO A 833 13.45 -2.81 21.67
N LYS A 834 12.28 -2.76 21.02
CA LYS A 834 11.23 -1.76 21.27
C LYS A 834 10.18 -2.36 22.21
N PRO A 835 10.30 -2.19 23.55
CA PRO A 835 9.74 -3.16 24.48
C PRO A 835 8.22 -3.08 24.63
N ALA A 836 7.60 -1.95 24.30
CA ALA A 836 6.15 -1.80 24.35
C ALA A 836 5.50 -2.57 23.18
N SER A 837 6.06 -2.45 21.97
CA SER A 837 5.58 -3.20 20.80
C SER A 837 5.88 -4.69 20.87
N ILE A 838 7.09 -5.08 21.32
CA ILE A 838 7.43 -6.48 21.61
C ILE A 838 6.45 -7.07 22.63
N SER A 839 6.22 -6.39 23.75
CA SER A 839 5.27 -6.84 24.77
C SER A 839 3.82 -6.88 24.26
N ALA A 840 3.43 -5.99 23.34
CA ALA A 840 2.08 -6.01 22.76
C ALA A 840 1.88 -7.20 21.83
N ILE A 841 2.84 -7.53 20.97
CA ILE A 841 2.71 -8.62 20.00
C ILE A 841 2.92 -10.00 20.64
N SER A 842 3.89 -10.17 21.55
CA SER A 842 4.12 -11.46 22.20
C SER A 842 2.97 -11.90 23.11
N GLN A 843 2.31 -10.95 23.80
CA GLN A 843 1.07 -11.24 24.54
C GLN A 843 -0.09 -11.74 23.67
N ILE A 844 -0.07 -11.49 22.36
CA ILE A 844 -1.09 -11.99 21.42
C ILE A 844 -0.71 -13.38 20.91
N THR A 845 0.55 -13.55 20.49
CA THR A 845 1.05 -14.81 19.91
C THR A 845 1.12 -15.93 20.96
N ASP A 846 1.67 -15.66 22.16
CA ASP A 846 1.72 -16.62 23.29
C ASP A 846 0.33 -17.08 23.74
N ALA A 847 -0.67 -16.21 23.62
CA ALA A 847 -2.06 -16.48 23.99
C ALA A 847 -2.91 -17.08 22.86
N ASN A 848 -2.41 -17.01 21.61
CA ASN A 848 -3.15 -17.18 20.36
C ASN A 848 -4.53 -16.46 20.37
N ALA A 849 -4.57 -15.26 20.96
CA ALA A 849 -5.80 -14.54 21.30
C ALA A 849 -5.51 -13.06 21.58
N LEU A 850 -6.54 -12.22 21.61
CA LEU A 850 -6.44 -10.83 22.08
C LEU A 850 -6.67 -10.74 23.60
N PRO A 851 -5.66 -10.45 24.44
CA PRO A 851 -5.86 -10.40 25.88
C PRO A 851 -6.66 -9.16 26.29
N ALA A 852 -7.72 -9.33 27.10
CA ALA A 852 -8.58 -8.22 27.52
C ALA A 852 -7.84 -7.08 28.24
N GLY A 853 -6.73 -7.38 28.93
CA GLY A 853 -5.86 -6.36 29.56
C GLY A 853 -5.01 -5.55 28.58
N LEU A 854 -4.77 -6.09 27.37
CA LEU A 854 -4.10 -5.41 26.27
C LEU A 854 -5.11 -4.54 25.49
N LEU A 855 -6.30 -5.09 25.21
CA LEU A 855 -7.43 -4.34 24.63
C LEU A 855 -7.84 -3.15 25.50
N GLY A 856 -7.95 -3.35 26.81
CA GLY A 856 -8.28 -2.28 27.77
C GLY A 856 -7.22 -1.19 27.91
N ARG A 857 -6.03 -1.37 27.30
CA ARG A 857 -5.00 -0.33 27.17
C ARG A 857 -5.09 0.38 25.80
N TYR A 858 -5.17 -0.39 24.72
CA TYR A 858 -4.93 0.12 23.36
C TYR A 858 -6.17 0.27 22.46
N LEU A 859 -7.35 -0.22 22.87
CA LEU A 859 -8.58 -0.23 22.07
C LEU A 859 -9.77 0.68 22.54
N PRO A 860 -9.68 1.60 23.52
CA PRO A 860 -10.82 2.43 23.90
C PRO A 860 -11.14 3.49 22.82
N GLY A 861 -12.35 4.06 22.88
CA GLY A 861 -12.88 5.02 21.90
C GLY A 861 -12.17 6.40 21.88
N VAL A 862 -10.93 6.41 21.42
CA VAL A 862 -10.01 7.56 21.44
C VAL A 862 -9.47 7.81 20.03
N THR A 863 -10.18 8.65 19.25
CA THR A 863 -9.63 9.24 18.03
C THR A 863 -8.55 10.26 18.41
N GLY A 864 -7.31 9.79 18.52
CA GLY A 864 -6.14 10.57 18.97
C GLY A 864 -5.56 10.05 20.29
N ILE A 865 -4.82 8.93 20.21
CA ILE A 865 -4.00 8.28 21.27
C ILE A 865 -3.37 9.35 22.19
N PRO A 866 -3.45 9.26 23.55
CA PRO A 866 -3.18 8.06 24.35
C PRO A 866 -4.27 7.78 25.43
N ALA A 867 -4.12 6.93 26.46
CA ALA A 867 -2.98 6.72 27.39
C ALA A 867 -2.04 5.54 27.07
#